data_AF-M7Y7Z7-F1
#
_entry.id   AF-M7Y7Z7-F1
#
_cell.length_a   1.000
_cell.length_b   1.000
_cell.length_c   1.000
_cell.angle_alpha   90.00
_cell.angle_beta   90.00
_cell.angle_gamma   90.00
#
_symmetry.space_group_name_H-M   'P 1'
#
loop_
_entity.id
_entity.type
_entity.pdbx_description
1 polymer ?
#
loop_
_entity_poly.entity_id
_entity_poly.type
_entity_poly.pdbx_seq_one_letter_code
_entity_poly.pdbx_strand_id
1 'polypeptide(L)'
;MAAPASPGEGMDVEVEAFLASSAASAYGAAEALLQRLDAPASRAAARRLLGAVRRRFADPAAGQDCVRAFNFRIIPDDPHLQQQGFQQITTIEMPGIFVPCSAAFYEGLGQQPDSIFRDKTVAELGCGNGWMSIALAQRWSPFKVYGLDINPRAIKIARINLYLNALDDDGLPIYDGERKTLLDRIEFHESDLLSCCRDSKIELDCIVGCIPQVLDPNPEVMPNIKINNSSEEFLYSRCYYCAFQGVVEDQFGLGLIARAVEEGIALIKPMGIMIFSMGGRPGQVLCERLFLRRGFRINNLWQSKLMQAADTDLSDLVEIEENSPHQFEFFVDLGGDQPISARTACAYMKSGGCVSHALSMYSCHLRQPDQGGEIINVENFQVKKIFDFLKDGFPEVSSSLDLSFDDNSVADEKISFLAYLASFLKENKSNPCEPPAGCLNFRNLVTGFMKAYHHIPLTPDNVVVFPSRAVAIENALQLFLPALAIVDKHLTRHLPKQWLTSSTIEERADCTEAENIVTVIESPRKWDLLIEFIRKLKPQVVVTGMAQFDAIRTAAFVNLLNVTKDVGSWLFLDISEHLELSRVPSSNSVLRYLAGNTLPSHVAILCGLVKNQVYSDLEVAFTISEQAAFCEALSQTVELLEGHTSVISQQYYGCLLHQLLAFRICEPHAQQERRPALVLPQRMIGFSNSAISAIKEAEFSLPDSKESCVIHMDLDRSFLPIPSAVKASIFESFARQNIMDSETDVRSSIQRLLKRNYNYPVDSDSDIIYGSTSLALFNKLVRRCVQERGIFVFPLGTNGHYVSAAKFLNANTLTIPTKSSSGFKIEPSALEDTLNNKEPFSRAWVYISGPTINPSGFLYSAKEIEELLYICARNAARVVIDTSFSGLEFQTDDWPFPGVQFPFNRWPCWDLEGCLDDMAGHVAPVYLLGELSLELTIAGLKFGFLISKDRSSEYSFPISSQPHSTLKYTFRKLLGLKYDLDEHFSNLIAEQRETLKGRANHLMKTLENCGWDVVGCHGGISMLAKPTAYIGKLFRVNCFEGTLNGCNIREALLRSTGLCISSSTWTGITDYCRFNFALESGEFKRAMDCITRFKELVLGGSDES
;
A
#
# COMPACT_ATOMS: atom_id res chain seq x y z
N MET A 1 7.51 -7.73 89.69
CA MET A 1 7.39 -8.94 88.87
C MET A 1 5.97 -9.02 88.35
N ALA A 2 5.72 -8.50 87.15
CA ALA A 2 4.50 -8.78 86.40
C ALA A 2 4.86 -9.90 85.40
N ALA A 3 4.05 -10.95 85.36
CA ALA A 3 4.25 -12.08 84.46
C ALA A 3 4.21 -11.60 82.99
N PRO A 4 5.01 -12.17 82.08
CA PRO A 4 4.84 -11.90 80.65
C PRO A 4 3.46 -12.44 80.26
N ALA A 5 2.66 -11.58 79.60
CA ALA A 5 1.42 -11.99 78.96
C ALA A 5 1.71 -13.19 78.05
N SER A 6 0.80 -14.17 78.06
CA SER A 6 0.93 -15.34 77.20
C SER A 6 1.04 -14.87 75.73
N PRO A 7 1.86 -15.51 74.89
CA PRO A 7 2.03 -15.10 73.49
C PRO A 7 0.73 -15.18 72.65
N GLY A 8 -0.39 -15.66 73.21
CA GLY A 8 -1.72 -15.66 72.58
C GLY A 8 -2.54 -14.39 72.79
N GLU A 9 -2.48 -13.74 73.96
CA GLU A 9 -3.37 -12.60 74.28
C GLU A 9 -3.09 -11.33 73.47
N GLY A 10 -1.83 -11.08 73.12
CA GLY A 10 -1.46 -9.91 72.29
C GLY A 10 -1.93 -10.02 70.84
N MET A 11 -2.03 -11.25 70.31
CA MET A 11 -2.46 -11.49 68.93
C MET A 11 -3.98 -11.32 68.77
N ASP A 12 -4.77 -11.78 69.72
CA ASP A 12 -6.23 -11.62 69.69
C ASP A 12 -6.64 -10.12 69.72
N VAL A 13 -5.90 -9.28 70.46
CA VAL A 13 -6.11 -7.83 70.46
C VAL A 13 -5.79 -7.19 69.10
N GLU A 14 -4.71 -7.61 68.44
CA GLU A 14 -4.37 -7.14 67.10
C GLU A 14 -5.39 -7.61 66.04
N VAL A 15 -5.92 -8.83 66.17
CA VAL A 15 -6.97 -9.38 65.29
C VAL A 15 -8.26 -8.57 65.45
N GLU A 16 -8.74 -8.33 66.66
CA GLU A 16 -9.96 -7.54 66.90
C GLU A 16 -9.79 -6.07 66.45
N ALA A 17 -8.60 -5.48 66.62
CA ALA A 17 -8.30 -4.15 66.08
C ALA A 17 -8.33 -4.11 64.55
N PHE A 18 -7.79 -5.13 63.88
CA PHE A 18 -7.85 -5.26 62.42
C PHE A 18 -9.30 -5.43 61.94
N LEU A 19 -10.11 -6.27 62.61
CA LEU A 19 -11.52 -6.47 62.27
C LEU A 19 -12.37 -5.22 62.49
N ALA A 20 -12.16 -4.49 63.59
CA ALA A 20 -12.82 -3.22 63.83
C ALA A 20 -12.48 -2.17 62.76
N SER A 21 -11.20 -2.10 62.34
CA SER A 21 -10.78 -1.22 61.25
C SER A 21 -11.38 -1.63 59.91
N SER A 22 -11.56 -2.94 59.67
CA SER A 22 -12.14 -3.47 58.44
C SER A 22 -13.65 -3.23 58.35
N ALA A 23 -14.37 -3.29 59.48
CA ALA A 23 -15.79 -2.92 59.54
C ALA A 23 -16.02 -1.43 59.20
N ALA A 24 -15.05 -0.57 59.54
CA ALA A 24 -15.11 0.86 59.24
C ALA A 24 -14.65 1.19 57.79
N SER A 25 -13.55 0.58 57.34
CA SER A 25 -13.02 0.71 55.98
C SER A 25 -12.14 -0.49 55.66
N ALA A 26 -12.74 -1.53 55.08
CA ALA A 26 -12.06 -2.77 54.72
C ALA A 26 -10.83 -2.53 53.84
N TYR A 27 -10.97 -1.63 52.86
CA TYR A 27 -9.85 -1.31 51.96
C TYR A 27 -8.75 -0.51 52.67
N GLY A 28 -9.09 0.44 53.54
CA GLY A 28 -8.11 1.19 54.32
C GLY A 28 -7.31 0.28 55.28
N ALA A 29 -7.97 -0.70 55.88
CA ALA A 29 -7.33 -1.73 56.71
C ALA A 29 -6.38 -2.62 55.89
N ALA A 30 -6.79 -3.04 54.69
CA ALA A 30 -5.96 -3.83 53.78
C ALA A 30 -4.72 -3.02 53.31
N GLU A 31 -4.87 -1.73 53.03
CA GLU A 31 -3.75 -0.87 52.64
C GLU A 31 -2.72 -0.71 53.77
N ALA A 32 -3.17 -0.48 55.00
CA ALA A 32 -2.29 -0.41 56.17
C ALA A 32 -1.57 -1.74 56.43
N LEU A 33 -2.26 -2.88 56.21
CA LEU A 33 -1.66 -4.20 56.29
C LEU A 33 -0.58 -4.41 55.22
N LEU A 34 -0.86 -4.03 53.97
CA LEU A 34 0.10 -4.14 52.87
C LEU A 34 1.38 -3.35 53.14
N GLN A 35 1.28 -2.13 53.67
CA GLN A 35 2.45 -1.34 54.06
C GLN A 35 3.34 -2.08 55.09
N ARG A 36 2.73 -2.79 56.05
CA ARG A 36 3.47 -3.63 57.01
C ARG A 36 4.07 -4.87 56.36
N LEU A 37 3.41 -5.46 55.36
CA LEU A 37 3.92 -6.62 54.61
C LEU A 37 5.09 -6.24 53.69
N ASP A 38 5.05 -5.05 53.08
CA ASP A 38 6.13 -4.57 52.22
C ASP A 38 7.42 -4.27 52.98
N ALA A 39 7.31 -3.71 54.19
CA ALA A 39 8.46 -3.40 55.03
C ALA A 39 9.10 -4.68 55.64
N PRO A 40 10.38 -5.00 55.33
CA PRO A 40 11.01 -6.23 55.83
C PRO A 40 11.02 -6.38 57.35
N ALA A 41 11.10 -5.26 58.09
CA ALA A 41 11.13 -5.25 59.56
C ALA A 41 9.81 -5.65 60.21
N SER A 42 8.67 -5.42 59.54
CA SER A 42 7.33 -5.68 60.08
C SER A 42 6.58 -6.80 59.35
N ARG A 43 7.11 -7.29 58.23
CA ARG A 43 6.50 -8.34 57.39
C ARG A 43 6.10 -9.59 58.13
N ALA A 44 7.02 -10.17 58.93
CA ALA A 44 6.74 -11.41 59.64
C ALA A 44 5.61 -11.26 60.68
N ALA A 45 5.57 -10.12 61.38
CA ALA A 45 4.49 -9.81 62.31
C ALA A 45 3.15 -9.62 61.60
N ALA A 46 3.14 -8.90 60.47
CA ALA A 46 1.94 -8.72 59.65
C ALA A 46 1.41 -10.03 59.06
N ARG A 47 2.29 -10.95 58.64
CA ARG A 47 1.91 -12.27 58.14
C ARG A 47 1.34 -13.18 59.24
N ARG A 48 1.89 -13.12 60.46
CA ARG A 48 1.31 -13.83 61.62
C ARG A 48 -0.08 -13.33 61.98
N LEU A 49 -0.29 -12.01 61.96
CA LEU A 49 -1.61 -11.40 62.13
C LEU A 49 -2.58 -11.92 61.06
N LEU A 50 -2.19 -11.93 59.79
CA LEU A 50 -3.02 -12.45 58.70
C LEU A 50 -3.36 -13.94 58.87
N GLY A 51 -2.40 -14.74 59.34
CA GLY A 51 -2.61 -16.16 59.66
C GLY A 51 -3.55 -16.38 60.87
N ALA A 52 -3.55 -15.48 61.84
CA ALA A 52 -4.50 -15.49 62.96
C ALA A 52 -5.91 -15.11 62.51
N VAL A 53 -6.06 -14.07 61.68
CA VAL A 53 -7.32 -13.68 61.04
C VAL A 53 -7.90 -14.84 60.21
N ARG A 54 -7.08 -15.51 59.38
CA ARG A 54 -7.52 -16.70 58.62
C ARG A 54 -8.07 -17.81 59.50
N ARG A 55 -7.37 -18.14 60.61
CA ARG A 55 -7.81 -19.19 61.54
C ARG A 55 -9.12 -18.83 62.26
N ARG A 56 -9.37 -17.55 62.51
CA ARG A 56 -10.61 -17.04 63.12
C ARG A 56 -11.85 -17.33 62.27
N PHE A 57 -11.71 -17.33 60.95
CA PHE A 57 -12.81 -17.55 59.99
C PHE A 57 -12.73 -18.90 59.25
N ALA A 58 -12.08 -19.90 59.83
CA ALA A 58 -11.95 -21.23 59.23
C ALA A 58 -13.27 -22.05 59.20
N ASP A 59 -14.29 -21.64 59.98
CA ASP A 59 -15.62 -22.27 59.99
C ASP A 59 -16.49 -21.76 58.81
N PRO A 60 -17.04 -22.65 57.95
CA PRO A 60 -17.88 -22.27 56.81
C PRO A 60 -19.08 -21.38 57.16
N ALA A 61 -19.68 -21.53 58.35
CA ALA A 61 -20.82 -20.73 58.79
C ALA A 61 -20.43 -19.28 59.13
N ALA A 62 -19.20 -19.05 59.60
CA ALA A 62 -18.66 -17.73 59.93
C ALA A 62 -18.19 -16.93 58.69
N GLY A 63 -17.93 -17.61 57.56
CA GLY A 63 -17.44 -17.00 56.33
C GLY A 63 -18.49 -16.15 55.58
N GLN A 64 -19.78 -16.48 55.68
CA GLN A 64 -20.86 -15.68 55.07
C GLN A 64 -21.20 -14.42 55.88
N ASP A 65 -21.03 -14.47 57.20
CA ASP A 65 -21.16 -13.29 58.07
C ASP A 65 -19.96 -12.33 57.91
N CYS A 66 -18.78 -12.84 57.54
CA CYS A 66 -17.57 -12.05 57.32
C CYS A 66 -17.73 -10.99 56.20
N VAL A 67 -18.33 -11.37 55.06
CA VAL A 67 -18.60 -10.44 53.95
C VAL A 67 -19.58 -9.35 54.38
N ARG A 68 -20.64 -9.71 55.12
CA ARG A 68 -21.67 -8.77 55.57
C ARG A 68 -21.18 -7.82 56.67
N ALA A 69 -20.27 -8.26 57.54
CA ALA A 69 -19.79 -7.49 58.68
C ALA A 69 -18.50 -6.71 58.41
N PHE A 70 -17.63 -7.20 57.52
CA PHE A 70 -16.28 -6.65 57.32
C PHE A 70 -15.90 -6.41 55.85
N ASN A 71 -16.79 -6.67 54.89
CA ASN A 71 -16.57 -6.44 53.45
C ASN A 71 -15.31 -7.14 52.88
N PHE A 72 -14.94 -8.31 53.42
CA PHE A 72 -13.98 -9.22 52.79
C PHE A 72 -14.28 -10.68 53.19
N ARG A 73 -13.69 -11.64 52.48
CA ARG A 73 -13.67 -13.06 52.85
C ARG A 73 -12.31 -13.65 52.57
N ILE A 74 -11.86 -14.58 53.41
CA ILE A 74 -10.67 -15.40 53.14
C ILE A 74 -11.15 -16.78 52.72
N ILE A 75 -10.80 -17.21 51.51
CA ILE A 75 -11.23 -18.48 50.93
C ILE A 75 -9.99 -19.35 50.70
N PRO A 76 -9.91 -20.56 51.28
CA PRO A 76 -9.13 -21.63 50.70
C PRO A 76 -9.85 -22.16 49.47
N ASP A 77 -9.09 -22.42 48.41
CA ASP A 77 -9.53 -22.80 47.05
C ASP A 77 -10.68 -23.80 46.97
N ASP A 78 -11.36 -23.79 45.82
CA ASP A 78 -12.42 -24.74 45.47
C ASP A 78 -11.98 -26.20 45.75
N PRO A 79 -12.73 -26.96 46.57
CA PRO A 79 -12.40 -28.35 46.89
C PRO A 79 -12.31 -29.28 45.66
N HIS A 80 -12.87 -28.91 44.51
CA HIS A 80 -12.68 -29.66 43.25
C HIS A 80 -11.24 -29.64 42.73
N LEU A 81 -10.49 -28.57 42.99
CA LEU A 81 -9.07 -28.48 42.60
C LEU A 81 -8.22 -29.39 43.49
N GLN A 82 -8.57 -29.61 44.76
CA GLN A 82 -7.81 -30.52 45.64
C GLN A 82 -7.81 -31.98 45.15
N GLN A 83 -8.87 -32.44 44.48
CA GLN A 83 -8.97 -33.81 43.96
C GLN A 83 -8.00 -34.09 42.79
N GLN A 84 -7.45 -33.05 42.16
CA GLN A 84 -6.50 -33.14 41.05
C GLN A 84 -5.02 -32.98 41.48
N GLY A 85 -4.72 -32.97 42.80
CA GLY A 85 -3.34 -32.98 43.32
C GLY A 85 -2.71 -31.60 43.61
N PHE A 86 -3.53 -30.58 43.84
CA PHE A 86 -3.11 -29.18 43.99
C PHE A 86 -2.58 -28.80 45.39
N GLN A 87 -1.59 -27.88 45.44
CA GLN A 87 -1.25 -27.15 46.66
C GLN A 87 -2.32 -26.09 46.93
N GLN A 88 -2.77 -25.98 48.18
CA GLN A 88 -3.84 -25.08 48.60
C GLN A 88 -3.39 -23.61 48.49
N ILE A 89 -3.98 -22.83 47.58
CA ILE A 89 -3.84 -21.38 47.58
C ILE A 89 -4.81 -20.83 48.65
N THR A 90 -4.51 -19.65 49.18
CA THR A 90 -5.46 -18.92 50.02
C THR A 90 -5.55 -17.50 49.51
N THR A 91 -6.76 -17.02 49.26
CA THR A 91 -6.99 -15.64 48.79
C THR A 91 -7.97 -14.89 49.65
N ILE A 92 -7.72 -13.59 49.76
CA ILE A 92 -8.67 -12.60 50.24
C ILE A 92 -9.47 -12.09 49.04
N GLU A 93 -10.78 -12.14 49.17
CA GLU A 93 -11.74 -11.56 48.23
C GLU A 93 -12.44 -10.38 48.88
N MET A 94 -12.68 -9.32 48.11
CA MET A 94 -13.43 -8.13 48.55
C MET A 94 -14.52 -7.80 47.52
N PRO A 95 -15.69 -7.30 47.95
CA PRO A 95 -16.72 -6.81 47.04
C PRO A 95 -16.16 -5.74 46.09
N GLY A 96 -16.52 -5.83 44.80
CA GLY A 96 -16.11 -4.86 43.76
C GLY A 96 -14.70 -5.06 43.19
N ILE A 97 -13.94 -6.07 43.64
CA ILE A 97 -12.72 -6.51 42.98
C ILE A 97 -13.07 -7.71 42.09
N PHE A 98 -12.78 -7.57 40.79
CA PHE A 98 -12.95 -8.67 39.85
C PHE A 98 -12.07 -9.84 40.28
N VAL A 99 -12.68 -11.00 40.51
CA VAL A 99 -11.95 -12.26 40.66
C VAL A 99 -12.01 -12.92 39.29
N PRO A 100 -10.89 -13.03 38.54
CA PRO A 100 -10.87 -13.74 37.28
C PRO A 100 -11.22 -15.20 37.55
N CYS A 101 -12.50 -15.53 37.38
CA CYS A 101 -13.07 -16.77 37.85
C CYS A 101 -13.59 -17.56 36.67
N SER A 102 -12.87 -18.61 36.32
CA SER A 102 -13.52 -19.91 36.22
C SER A 102 -12.45 -20.99 36.39
N ALA A 103 -12.76 -22.05 37.13
CA ALA A 103 -11.96 -23.28 37.09
C ALA A 103 -11.69 -23.69 35.62
N ALA A 104 -12.64 -23.40 34.74
CA ALA A 104 -12.53 -23.49 33.29
C ALA A 104 -11.35 -22.71 32.66
N PHE A 105 -11.07 -21.46 33.04
CA PHE A 105 -9.91 -20.72 32.50
C PHE A 105 -8.60 -21.40 32.92
N TYR A 106 -8.53 -21.84 34.17
CA TYR A 106 -7.38 -22.56 34.71
C TYR A 106 -7.18 -23.94 34.06
N GLU A 107 -8.27 -24.71 33.91
CA GLU A 107 -8.30 -26.00 33.21
C GLU A 107 -7.92 -25.85 31.73
N GLY A 108 -8.39 -24.78 31.09
CA GLY A 108 -8.05 -24.45 29.72
C GLY A 108 -6.56 -24.13 29.53
N LEU A 109 -5.95 -23.35 30.45
CA LEU A 109 -4.48 -23.16 30.47
C LEU A 109 -3.76 -24.50 30.67
N GLY A 110 -4.34 -25.40 31.47
CA GLY A 110 -3.85 -26.75 31.70
C GLY A 110 -3.83 -27.67 30.47
N GLN A 111 -4.51 -27.32 29.38
CA GLN A 111 -4.44 -28.06 28.11
C GLN A 111 -3.15 -27.78 27.33
N GLN A 112 -2.39 -26.74 27.71
CA GLN A 112 -1.12 -26.40 27.07
C GLN A 112 0.06 -27.23 27.64
N PRO A 113 1.10 -27.48 26.85
CA PRO A 113 2.36 -28.03 27.37
C PRO A 113 2.99 -27.10 28.41
N ASP A 114 3.56 -27.67 29.48
CA ASP A 114 4.22 -26.91 30.55
C ASP A 114 5.31 -25.95 30.05
N SER A 115 5.94 -26.27 28.91
CA SER A 115 6.98 -25.44 28.26
C SER A 115 6.51 -24.04 27.83
N ILE A 116 5.20 -23.82 27.75
CA ILE A 116 4.61 -22.50 27.44
C ILE A 116 4.84 -21.51 28.59
N PHE A 117 4.89 -21.98 29.83
CA PHE A 117 5.01 -21.14 31.02
C PHE A 117 6.35 -21.31 31.74
N ARG A 118 6.94 -22.51 31.74
CA ARG A 118 8.20 -22.78 32.43
C ARG A 118 9.34 -21.92 31.88
N ASP A 119 10.07 -21.26 32.79
CA ASP A 119 11.19 -20.36 32.47
C ASP A 119 10.83 -19.19 31.53
N LYS A 120 9.54 -18.87 31.40
CA LYS A 120 9.04 -17.81 30.51
C LYS A 120 8.74 -16.51 31.25
N THR A 121 8.79 -15.40 30.52
CA THR A 121 8.25 -14.11 30.96
C THR A 121 6.79 -14.00 30.54
N VAL A 122 5.88 -13.97 31.52
CA VAL A 122 4.42 -14.03 31.31
C VAL A 122 3.79 -12.71 31.76
N ALA A 123 2.83 -12.18 31.00
CA ALA A 123 1.93 -11.11 31.46
C ALA A 123 0.51 -11.65 31.61
N GLU A 124 -0.14 -11.38 32.73
CA GLU A 124 -1.56 -11.64 32.95
C GLU A 124 -2.35 -10.33 32.91
N LEU A 125 -3.29 -10.23 31.97
CA LEU A 125 -4.20 -9.11 31.83
C LEU A 125 -5.50 -9.34 32.60
N GLY A 126 -5.85 -8.39 33.47
CA GLY A 126 -7.02 -8.47 34.34
C GLY A 126 -6.79 -9.40 35.52
N CYS A 127 -5.62 -9.29 36.17
CA CYS A 127 -5.22 -10.23 37.23
C CYS A 127 -6.11 -10.18 38.48
N GLY A 128 -6.90 -9.11 38.67
CA GLY A 128 -7.85 -9.00 39.76
C GLY A 128 -7.19 -9.15 41.13
N ASN A 129 -7.67 -10.09 41.94
CA ASN A 129 -7.09 -10.40 43.24
C ASN A 129 -5.77 -11.22 43.20
N GLY A 130 -5.18 -11.44 42.03
CA GLY A 130 -3.87 -12.09 41.84
C GLY A 130 -3.86 -13.61 41.95
N TRP A 131 -5.02 -14.23 42.14
CA TRP A 131 -5.18 -15.68 42.25
C TRP A 131 -4.44 -16.46 41.14
N MET A 132 -4.76 -16.12 39.89
CA MET A 132 -4.33 -16.89 38.72
C MET A 132 -2.83 -16.71 38.47
N SER A 133 -2.27 -15.50 38.64
CA SER A 133 -0.82 -15.25 38.71
C SER A 133 -0.10 -16.17 39.70
N ILE A 134 -0.66 -16.35 40.90
CA ILE A 134 -0.10 -17.23 41.94
C ILE A 134 -0.17 -18.70 41.50
N ALA A 135 -1.33 -19.13 41.00
CA ALA A 135 -1.55 -20.48 40.50
C ALA A 135 -0.62 -20.83 39.32
N LEU A 136 -0.42 -19.87 38.41
CA LEU A 136 0.51 -19.98 37.28
C LEU A 136 1.95 -20.19 37.77
N ALA A 137 2.38 -19.39 38.75
CA ALA A 137 3.73 -19.45 39.28
C ALA A 137 4.02 -20.76 40.02
N GLN A 138 3.06 -21.24 40.83
CA GLN A 138 3.20 -22.48 41.59
C GLN A 138 3.25 -23.72 40.70
N ARG A 139 2.39 -23.80 39.66
CA ARG A 139 2.31 -25.00 38.82
C ARG A 139 3.44 -25.09 37.80
N TRP A 140 3.76 -23.99 37.11
CA TRP A 140 4.63 -24.06 35.93
C TRP A 140 6.01 -23.42 36.11
N SER A 141 6.30 -22.78 37.24
CA SER A 141 7.62 -22.18 37.52
C SER A 141 8.13 -21.24 36.40
N PRO A 142 7.37 -20.20 36.02
CA PRO A 142 7.82 -19.18 35.07
C PRO A 142 9.02 -18.39 35.61
N PHE A 143 9.79 -17.79 34.71
CA PHE A 143 10.88 -16.88 35.09
C PHE A 143 10.32 -15.65 35.81
N LYS A 144 9.26 -15.06 35.22
CA LYS A 144 8.56 -13.91 35.78
C LYS A 144 7.09 -13.88 35.33
N VAL A 145 6.19 -13.48 36.22
CA VAL A 145 4.78 -13.17 35.95
C VAL A 145 4.53 -11.70 36.29
N TYR A 146 4.05 -10.93 35.33
CA TYR A 146 3.54 -9.58 35.50
C TYR A 146 2.02 -9.62 35.56
N GLY A 147 1.44 -9.52 36.74
CA GLY A 147 -0.01 -9.38 36.93
C GLY A 147 -0.42 -7.91 36.74
N LEU A 148 -1.26 -7.65 35.75
CA LEU A 148 -1.63 -6.31 35.30
C LEU A 148 -3.14 -6.10 35.49
N ASP A 149 -3.50 -5.01 36.14
CA ASP A 149 -4.90 -4.60 36.34
C ASP A 149 -4.97 -3.07 36.38
N ILE A 150 -6.00 -2.50 35.76
CA ILE A 150 -6.22 -1.05 35.76
C ILE A 150 -6.82 -0.56 37.09
N ASN A 151 -7.42 -1.47 37.88
CA ASN A 151 -7.98 -1.13 39.18
C ASN A 151 -6.87 -1.16 40.25
N PRO A 152 -6.47 0.00 40.82
CA PRO A 152 -5.44 0.05 41.85
C PRO A 152 -5.81 -0.74 43.11
N ARG A 153 -7.11 -0.92 43.38
CA ARG A 153 -7.57 -1.72 44.53
C ARG A 153 -7.27 -3.20 44.33
N ALA A 154 -7.45 -3.71 43.12
CA ALA A 154 -7.17 -5.10 42.76
C ALA A 154 -5.69 -5.42 42.98
N ILE A 155 -4.80 -4.56 42.48
CA ILE A 155 -3.34 -4.70 42.64
C ILE A 155 -2.89 -4.76 44.10
N LYS A 156 -3.43 -3.89 44.98
CA LYS A 156 -3.08 -3.94 46.41
C LYS A 156 -3.50 -5.26 47.05
N ILE A 157 -4.69 -5.78 46.74
CA ILE A 157 -5.15 -7.07 47.27
C ILE A 157 -4.36 -8.24 46.68
N ALA A 158 -4.04 -8.21 45.39
CA ALA A 158 -3.18 -9.19 44.74
C ALA A 158 -1.81 -9.33 45.43
N ARG A 159 -1.21 -8.21 45.84
CA ARG A 159 0.04 -8.19 46.60
C ARG A 159 -0.10 -8.78 48.00
N ILE A 160 -1.20 -8.52 48.71
CA ILE A 160 -1.47 -9.17 50.01
C ILE A 160 -1.61 -10.68 49.82
N ASN A 161 -2.35 -11.12 48.81
CA ASN A 161 -2.52 -12.53 48.46
C ASN A 161 -1.19 -13.18 48.07
N LEU A 162 -0.29 -12.46 47.39
CA LEU A 162 1.06 -12.94 47.12
C LEU A 162 1.82 -13.25 48.41
N TYR A 163 1.84 -12.33 49.38
CA TYR A 163 2.50 -12.57 50.67
C TYR A 163 1.85 -13.71 51.47
N LEU A 164 0.53 -13.89 51.35
CA LEU A 164 -0.20 -14.96 52.02
C LEU A 164 0.26 -16.35 51.55
N ASN A 165 0.64 -16.46 50.28
CA ASN A 165 1.07 -17.72 49.65
C ASN A 165 2.59 -17.87 49.51
N ALA A 166 3.34 -16.77 49.56
CA ALA A 166 4.80 -16.78 49.47
C ALA A 166 5.50 -17.00 50.82
N LEU A 167 4.77 -16.80 51.93
CA LEU A 167 5.28 -16.91 53.29
C LEU A 167 4.45 -17.92 54.10
N ASP A 168 5.12 -18.67 54.96
CA ASP A 168 4.46 -19.53 55.95
C ASP A 168 3.79 -18.71 57.06
N ASP A 169 3.13 -19.40 58.01
CA ASP A 169 2.41 -18.74 59.10
C ASP A 169 3.33 -18.02 60.10
N ASP A 170 4.63 -18.32 60.10
CA ASP A 170 5.64 -17.63 60.91
C ASP A 170 6.27 -16.42 60.19
N GLY A 171 5.94 -16.25 58.90
CA GLY A 171 6.43 -15.17 58.04
C GLY A 171 7.75 -15.49 57.34
N LEU A 172 8.17 -16.76 57.28
CA LEU A 172 9.36 -17.20 56.56
C LEU A 172 9.03 -17.52 55.10
N PRO A 173 9.96 -17.28 54.15
CA PRO A 173 9.71 -17.55 52.74
C PRO A 173 9.55 -19.03 52.43
N ILE A 174 8.57 -19.35 51.59
CA ILE A 174 8.34 -20.67 51.02
C ILE A 174 9.12 -20.76 49.71
N TYR A 175 9.97 -21.78 49.61
CA TYR A 175 10.82 -22.02 48.44
C TYR A 175 10.27 -23.15 47.58
N ASP A 176 10.32 -22.96 46.27
CA ASP A 176 10.07 -24.00 45.28
C ASP A 176 11.31 -24.89 45.03
N GLY A 177 11.18 -25.84 44.10
CA GLY A 177 12.26 -26.77 43.72
C GLY A 177 13.52 -26.12 43.15
N GLU A 178 13.45 -24.85 42.72
CA GLU A 178 14.58 -24.07 42.20
C GLU A 178 15.16 -23.10 43.25
N ARG A 179 14.71 -23.19 44.51
CA ARG A 179 15.06 -22.26 45.60
C ARG A 179 14.65 -20.80 45.32
N LYS A 180 13.59 -20.59 44.54
CA LYS A 180 12.94 -19.28 44.39
C LYS A 180 11.65 -19.25 45.20
N THR A 181 11.21 -18.05 45.55
CA THR A 181 9.94 -17.80 46.21
C THR A 181 8.95 -17.21 45.22
N LEU A 182 7.66 -17.21 45.53
CA LEU A 182 6.66 -16.52 44.72
C LEU A 182 6.94 -15.01 44.61
N LEU A 183 7.60 -14.40 45.62
CA LEU A 183 8.03 -13.00 45.58
C LEU A 183 9.11 -12.74 44.53
N ASP A 184 9.92 -13.74 44.19
CA ASP A 184 10.92 -13.63 43.13
C ASP A 184 10.26 -13.71 41.75
N ARG A 185 9.19 -14.51 41.64
CA ARG A 185 8.52 -14.84 40.37
C ARG A 185 7.42 -13.86 39.96
N ILE A 186 6.70 -13.23 40.90
CA ILE A 186 5.50 -12.44 40.56
C ILE A 186 5.70 -10.96 40.88
N GLU A 187 5.23 -10.08 40.00
CA GLU A 187 5.06 -8.65 40.25
C GLU A 187 3.66 -8.22 39.83
N PHE A 188 3.04 -7.31 40.61
CA PHE A 188 1.74 -6.74 40.31
C PHE A 188 1.86 -5.23 40.06
N HIS A 189 1.32 -4.76 38.95
CA HIS A 189 1.41 -3.36 38.52
C HIS A 189 0.04 -2.81 38.12
N GLU A 190 -0.24 -1.58 38.55
CA GLU A 190 -1.35 -0.81 38.00
C GLU A 190 -1.02 -0.48 36.54
N SER A 191 -1.83 -0.96 35.61
CA SER A 191 -1.55 -0.86 34.18
C SER A 191 -2.83 -0.83 33.37
N ASP A 192 -2.96 0.15 32.48
CA ASP A 192 -3.93 0.08 31.39
C ASP A 192 -3.40 -0.92 30.36
N LEU A 193 -3.99 -2.13 30.35
CA LEU A 193 -3.55 -3.28 29.57
C LEU A 193 -2.04 -3.51 29.70
N LEU A 194 -1.28 -3.44 28.59
CA LEU A 194 0.14 -3.75 28.53
C LEU A 194 1.03 -2.50 28.66
N SER A 195 0.47 -1.34 29.01
CA SER A 195 1.21 -0.07 29.07
C SER A 195 2.45 -0.13 29.99
N CYS A 196 2.34 -0.73 31.18
CA CYS A 196 3.49 -0.91 32.08
C CYS A 196 4.64 -1.71 31.44
N CYS A 197 4.32 -2.81 30.75
CA CYS A 197 5.31 -3.62 30.04
C CYS A 197 5.93 -2.86 28.86
N ARG A 198 5.12 -2.09 28.13
CA ARG A 198 5.55 -1.26 27.00
C ARG A 198 6.52 -0.17 27.44
N ASP A 199 6.17 0.58 28.48
CA ASP A 199 6.96 1.70 28.98
C ASP A 199 8.30 1.20 29.58
N SER A 200 8.27 0.00 30.17
CA SER A 200 9.45 -0.69 30.71
C SER A 200 10.23 -1.49 29.66
N LYS A 201 9.79 -1.52 28.40
CA LYS A 201 10.39 -2.29 27.29
C LYS A 201 10.59 -3.78 27.61
N ILE A 202 9.60 -4.38 28.28
CA ILE A 202 9.62 -5.81 28.63
C ILE A 202 9.12 -6.62 27.44
N GLU A 203 9.94 -7.56 26.98
CA GLU A 203 9.53 -8.56 25.98
C GLU A 203 8.88 -9.77 26.64
N LEU A 204 7.74 -10.20 26.10
CA LEU A 204 6.89 -11.24 26.70
C LEU A 204 6.95 -12.53 25.89
N ASP A 205 7.12 -13.66 26.56
CA ASP A 205 7.01 -15.00 25.97
C ASP A 205 5.54 -15.46 25.90
N CYS A 206 4.75 -15.08 26.89
CA CYS A 206 3.32 -15.42 26.94
C CYS A 206 2.49 -14.26 27.47
N ILE A 207 1.33 -14.04 26.86
CA ILE A 207 0.32 -13.09 27.34
C ILE A 207 -0.96 -13.88 27.60
N VAL A 208 -1.47 -13.85 28.81
CA VAL A 208 -2.74 -14.48 29.16
C VAL A 208 -3.74 -13.41 29.56
N GLY A 209 -4.99 -13.51 29.09
CA GLY A 209 -6.00 -12.49 29.37
C GLY A 209 -7.38 -13.09 29.60
N CYS A 210 -7.96 -12.73 30.74
CA CYS A 210 -9.38 -12.93 31.04
C CYS A 210 -9.99 -11.55 31.37
N ILE A 211 -10.08 -10.70 30.35
CA ILE A 211 -10.52 -9.31 30.48
C ILE A 211 -12.01 -9.14 30.15
N PRO A 212 -12.72 -8.18 30.76
CA PRO A 212 -14.15 -7.98 30.53
C PRO A 212 -14.51 -7.66 29.07
N GLN A 213 -15.63 -8.21 28.60
CA GLN A 213 -16.29 -7.84 27.35
C GLN A 213 -17.42 -6.87 27.64
N VAL A 214 -17.17 -5.58 27.43
CA VAL A 214 -18.12 -4.50 27.74
C VAL A 214 -18.61 -3.88 26.43
N LEU A 215 -19.92 -3.92 26.20
CA LEU A 215 -20.56 -3.24 25.07
C LEU A 215 -20.50 -1.74 25.27
N ASP A 216 -20.09 -1.01 24.22
CA ASP A 216 -20.17 0.44 24.18
C ASP A 216 -20.74 0.87 22.80
N PRO A 217 -22.04 1.21 22.71
CA PRO A 217 -22.65 1.58 21.45
C PRO A 217 -22.21 3.00 21.01
N ASN A 218 -22.13 3.19 19.69
CA ASN A 218 -21.65 4.41 19.03
C ASN A 218 -22.26 5.72 19.61
N PRO A 219 -21.46 6.75 19.95
CA PRO A 219 -21.95 8.02 20.52
C PRO A 219 -22.97 8.77 19.65
N GLU A 220 -23.06 8.53 18.34
CA GLU A 220 -24.08 9.15 17.47
C GLU A 220 -25.52 8.62 17.72
N VAL A 221 -25.67 7.47 18.38
CA VAL A 221 -26.97 6.82 18.65
C VAL A 221 -27.54 7.22 20.04
N MET A 222 -26.77 7.97 20.85
CA MET A 222 -27.01 8.17 22.29
C MET A 222 -28.23 9.02 22.76
N PRO A 223 -29.00 9.82 22.01
CA PRO A 223 -29.96 10.72 22.67
C PRO A 223 -31.12 10.03 23.42
N ASN A 224 -31.36 8.72 23.25
CA ASN A 224 -32.62 8.09 23.66
C ASN A 224 -32.57 6.99 24.73
N ILE A 225 -31.41 6.59 25.26
CA ILE A 225 -31.35 5.48 26.23
C ILE A 225 -31.26 6.02 27.67
N LYS A 226 -32.36 5.88 28.43
CA LYS A 226 -32.38 6.11 29.88
C LYS A 226 -31.86 4.88 30.61
N ILE A 227 -30.64 4.96 31.14
CA ILE A 227 -30.06 3.95 32.03
C ILE A 227 -30.74 4.08 33.41
N ASN A 228 -31.55 3.10 33.79
CA ASN A 228 -32.17 3.02 35.12
C ASN A 228 -31.58 1.85 35.92
N ASN A 229 -31.13 2.17 37.14
CA ASN A 229 -30.94 1.30 38.30
C ASN A 229 -30.01 0.07 38.14
N SER A 230 -28.71 0.31 38.21
CA SER A 230 -27.74 -0.65 38.79
C SER A 230 -27.00 0.02 39.95
N SER A 231 -26.55 -0.74 40.95
CA SER A 231 -25.92 -0.20 42.16
C SER A 231 -24.62 0.55 41.86
N GLU A 232 -24.40 1.69 42.54
CA GLU A 232 -23.25 2.59 42.30
C GLU A 232 -21.89 1.87 42.36
N GLU A 233 -21.70 0.85 43.20
CA GLU A 233 -20.44 0.09 43.31
C GLU A 233 -20.20 -0.89 42.16
N PHE A 234 -21.25 -1.48 41.57
CA PHE A 234 -21.14 -2.36 40.40
C PHE A 234 -20.80 -1.54 39.15
N LEU A 235 -21.42 -0.37 39.00
CA LEU A 235 -21.10 0.62 37.97
C LEU A 235 -19.67 1.15 38.11
N TYR A 236 -19.20 1.44 39.34
CA TYR A 236 -17.85 1.94 39.60
C TYR A 236 -16.73 0.97 39.18
N SER A 237 -16.95 -0.34 39.29
CA SER A 237 -16.00 -1.37 38.85
C SER A 237 -15.93 -1.51 37.32
N ARG A 238 -17.04 -1.26 36.61
CA ARG A 238 -17.08 -1.26 35.14
C ARG A 238 -16.44 0.01 34.56
N CYS A 239 -16.56 1.17 35.22
CA CYS A 239 -16.03 2.45 34.73
C CYS A 239 -14.53 2.43 34.34
N TYR A 240 -13.70 1.60 34.97
CA TYR A 240 -12.27 1.49 34.62
C TYR A 240 -12.02 0.75 33.28
N TYR A 241 -12.97 -0.07 32.84
CA TYR A 241 -12.85 -0.92 31.64
C TYR A 241 -13.71 -0.43 30.46
N CYS A 242 -14.56 0.59 30.66
CA CYS A 242 -15.56 1.09 29.72
C CYS A 242 -15.08 2.23 28.79
N ALA A 243 -13.80 2.29 28.43
CA ALA A 243 -13.38 3.31 27.46
C ALA A 243 -13.69 2.84 26.03
N PHE A 244 -14.35 3.68 25.23
CA PHE A 244 -14.45 3.50 23.78
C PHE A 244 -13.05 3.38 23.16
N GLN A 245 -12.77 2.31 22.42
CA GLN A 245 -11.43 2.06 21.85
C GLN A 245 -11.28 2.61 20.43
N GLY A 246 -12.38 2.97 19.76
CA GLY A 246 -12.37 3.49 18.39
C GLY A 246 -12.23 2.41 17.32
N VAL A 247 -12.63 1.17 17.62
CA VAL A 247 -12.54 0.03 16.69
C VAL A 247 -13.91 -0.60 16.45
N VAL A 248 -14.07 -1.27 15.30
CA VAL A 248 -15.37 -1.90 14.94
C VAL A 248 -15.81 -2.95 15.96
N GLU A 249 -14.85 -3.58 16.63
CA GLU A 249 -15.09 -4.56 17.69
C GLU A 249 -15.73 -3.98 18.97
N ASP A 250 -15.73 -2.64 19.17
CA ASP A 250 -16.41 -1.99 20.32
C ASP A 250 -17.92 -2.29 20.32
N GLN A 251 -18.54 -2.33 19.14
CA GLN A 251 -19.99 -2.58 18.97
C GLN A 251 -20.42 -3.96 19.48
N PHE A 252 -19.47 -4.90 19.60
CA PHE A 252 -19.71 -6.27 20.04
C PHE A 252 -19.11 -6.56 21.42
N GLY A 253 -18.59 -5.53 22.09
CA GLY A 253 -17.92 -5.65 23.39
C GLY A 253 -16.57 -6.34 23.33
N LEU A 254 -15.92 -6.32 22.17
CA LEU A 254 -14.63 -6.96 21.90
C LEU A 254 -13.48 -5.95 21.78
N GLY A 255 -13.76 -4.64 21.83
CA GLY A 255 -12.78 -3.58 21.63
C GLY A 255 -11.58 -3.63 22.58
N LEU A 256 -11.80 -3.88 23.87
CA LEU A 256 -10.72 -3.99 24.85
C LEU A 256 -9.75 -5.14 24.53
N ILE A 257 -10.28 -6.27 24.06
CA ILE A 257 -9.48 -7.43 23.64
C ILE A 257 -8.75 -7.13 22.34
N ALA A 258 -9.41 -6.48 21.38
CA ALA A 258 -8.78 -6.03 20.14
C ALA A 258 -7.56 -5.15 20.42
N ARG A 259 -7.69 -4.14 21.30
CA ARG A 259 -6.56 -3.30 21.72
C ARG A 259 -5.48 -4.10 22.44
N ALA A 260 -5.85 -4.99 23.36
CA ALA A 260 -4.90 -5.84 24.09
C ALA A 260 -4.06 -6.72 23.14
N VAL A 261 -4.69 -7.26 22.10
CA VAL A 261 -4.02 -8.04 21.05
C VAL A 261 -3.05 -7.16 20.26
N GLU A 262 -3.46 -5.96 19.85
CA GLU A 262 -2.61 -5.02 19.10
C GLU A 262 -1.41 -4.52 19.92
N GLU A 263 -1.61 -4.18 21.19
CA GLU A 263 -0.51 -3.88 22.13
C GLU A 263 0.40 -5.09 22.33
N GLY A 264 -0.20 -6.29 22.40
CA GLY A 264 0.52 -7.56 22.51
C GLY A 264 1.44 -7.83 21.33
N ILE A 265 1.03 -7.50 20.09
CA ILE A 265 1.86 -7.68 18.88
C ILE A 265 3.19 -6.94 19.04
N ALA A 266 3.20 -5.77 19.69
CA ALA A 266 4.42 -5.01 19.92
C ALA A 266 5.40 -5.75 20.86
N LEU A 267 4.88 -6.31 21.96
CA LEU A 267 5.69 -6.82 23.08
C LEU A 267 6.02 -8.31 23.01
N ILE A 268 5.24 -9.09 22.27
CA ILE A 268 5.40 -10.54 22.24
C ILE A 268 6.65 -10.96 21.46
N LYS A 269 7.42 -11.92 21.97
CA LYS A 269 8.57 -12.51 21.28
C LYS A 269 8.11 -13.29 20.03
N PRO A 270 8.99 -13.58 19.05
CA PRO A 270 8.58 -14.21 17.79
C PRO A 270 7.86 -15.55 17.96
N MET A 271 8.30 -16.35 18.94
CA MET A 271 7.69 -17.64 19.29
C MET A 271 6.72 -17.55 20.46
N GLY A 272 6.34 -16.33 20.86
CA GLY A 272 5.43 -16.14 21.95
C GLY A 272 3.99 -16.51 21.59
N ILE A 273 3.19 -16.71 22.62
CA ILE A 273 1.78 -17.12 22.51
C ILE A 273 0.89 -16.16 23.31
N MET A 274 -0.26 -15.80 22.75
CA MET A 274 -1.31 -15.14 23.50
C MET A 274 -2.44 -16.14 23.78
N ILE A 275 -2.99 -16.11 24.98
CA ILE A 275 -4.10 -16.99 25.36
C ILE A 275 -5.20 -16.13 25.95
N PHE A 276 -6.35 -16.10 25.29
CA PHE A 276 -7.49 -15.29 25.72
C PHE A 276 -8.70 -16.15 26.01
N SER A 277 -9.37 -15.85 27.12
CA SER A 277 -10.70 -16.33 27.45
C SER A 277 -11.75 -15.39 26.85
N MET A 278 -12.65 -15.93 26.03
CA MET A 278 -13.63 -15.16 25.27
C MET A 278 -15.03 -15.66 25.59
N GLY A 279 -15.90 -14.75 26.07
CA GLY A 279 -17.33 -15.00 26.07
C GLY A 279 -17.86 -15.04 24.63
N GLY A 280 -18.55 -16.11 24.30
CA GLY A 280 -19.06 -16.42 22.96
C GLY A 280 -20.39 -15.74 22.61
N ARG A 281 -20.86 -14.77 23.41
CA ARG A 281 -22.09 -14.01 23.10
C ARG A 281 -22.05 -13.39 21.70
N PRO A 282 -20.93 -12.76 21.24
CA PRO A 282 -20.83 -12.20 19.89
C PRO A 282 -20.75 -13.25 18.77
N GLY A 283 -20.79 -14.53 19.11
CA GLY A 283 -20.68 -15.64 18.18
C GLY A 283 -19.24 -16.04 17.85
N GLN A 284 -19.06 -17.34 17.60
CA GLN A 284 -17.73 -17.95 17.43
C GLN A 284 -16.95 -17.29 16.29
N VAL A 285 -17.59 -17.09 15.13
CA VAL A 285 -16.96 -16.53 13.92
C VAL A 285 -16.37 -15.14 14.19
N LEU A 286 -17.07 -14.29 14.94
CA LEU A 286 -16.60 -12.94 15.24
C LEU A 286 -15.45 -12.95 16.25
N CYS A 287 -15.53 -13.80 17.28
CA CYS A 287 -14.45 -13.99 18.24
C CYS A 287 -13.17 -14.48 17.58
N GLU A 288 -13.26 -15.45 16.67
CA GLU A 288 -12.12 -15.95 15.90
C GLU A 288 -11.56 -14.89 14.95
N ARG A 289 -12.45 -14.18 14.23
CA ARG A 289 -12.08 -13.14 13.27
C ARG A 289 -11.28 -12.01 13.90
N LEU A 290 -11.54 -11.65 15.17
CA LEU A 290 -10.77 -10.65 15.93
C LEU A 290 -9.26 -10.90 15.87
N PHE A 291 -8.84 -12.16 16.02
CA PHE A 291 -7.44 -12.58 16.00
C PHE A 291 -6.94 -12.80 14.57
N LEU A 292 -7.72 -13.52 13.75
CA LEU A 292 -7.34 -13.86 12.37
C LEU A 292 -7.03 -12.60 11.55
N ARG A 293 -7.88 -11.57 11.65
CA ARG A 293 -7.70 -10.32 10.89
C ARG A 293 -6.47 -9.52 11.32
N ARG A 294 -5.95 -9.77 12.53
CA ARG A 294 -4.73 -9.15 13.09
C ARG A 294 -3.47 -9.98 12.82
N GLY A 295 -3.59 -11.02 12.00
CA GLY A 295 -2.46 -11.84 11.56
C GLY A 295 -2.07 -12.93 12.57
N PHE A 296 -3.02 -13.45 13.34
CA PHE A 296 -2.80 -14.60 14.21
C PHE A 296 -3.29 -15.91 13.57
N ARG A 297 -2.64 -17.01 13.92
CA ARG A 297 -3.20 -18.36 13.83
C ARG A 297 -3.80 -18.72 15.17
N ILE A 298 -5.02 -19.23 15.15
CA ILE A 298 -5.74 -19.58 16.37
C ILE A 298 -6.02 -21.07 16.45
N ASN A 299 -6.00 -21.61 17.66
CA ASN A 299 -6.60 -22.89 17.97
C ASN A 299 -7.55 -22.70 19.15
N ASN A 300 -8.76 -23.26 19.04
CA ASN A 300 -9.67 -23.36 20.17
C ASN A 300 -9.17 -24.48 21.08
N LEU A 301 -8.62 -24.11 22.23
CA LEU A 301 -8.06 -25.04 23.20
C LEU A 301 -9.13 -25.76 24.00
N TRP A 302 -10.20 -25.02 24.30
CA TRP A 302 -11.20 -25.44 25.26
C TRP A 302 -12.46 -24.58 25.11
N GLN A 303 -13.62 -25.22 25.20
CA GLN A 303 -14.91 -24.55 25.14
C GLN A 303 -15.89 -25.18 26.13
N SER A 304 -16.66 -24.35 26.83
CA SER A 304 -17.78 -24.78 27.67
C SER A 304 -18.94 -23.79 27.55
N LYS A 305 -20.04 -24.05 28.26
CA LYS A 305 -21.19 -23.16 28.37
C LYS A 305 -21.33 -22.69 29.80
N LEU A 306 -21.57 -21.40 29.96
CA LEU A 306 -21.82 -20.77 31.25
C LEU A 306 -23.25 -20.24 31.27
N MET A 307 -23.92 -20.45 32.41
CA MET A 307 -25.25 -19.88 32.63
C MET A 307 -25.17 -18.36 32.62
N GLN A 308 -26.08 -17.73 31.88
CA GLN A 308 -26.25 -16.29 31.92
C GLN A 308 -26.84 -15.89 33.27
N ALA A 309 -26.25 -14.89 33.93
CA ALA A 309 -26.79 -14.40 35.18
C ALA A 309 -28.22 -13.83 34.97
N ALA A 310 -29.14 -14.20 35.85
CA ALA A 310 -30.57 -13.91 35.70
C ALA A 310 -30.91 -12.41 35.70
N ASP A 311 -30.00 -11.58 36.23
CA ASP A 311 -30.07 -10.13 36.33
C ASP A 311 -29.37 -9.40 35.16
N THR A 312 -28.80 -10.13 34.20
CA THR A 312 -28.16 -9.48 33.03
C THR A 312 -29.23 -8.93 32.09
N ASP A 313 -29.21 -7.61 31.86
CA ASP A 313 -30.02 -6.99 30.83
C ASP A 313 -29.44 -7.28 29.43
N LEU A 314 -30.28 -7.82 28.54
CA LEU A 314 -29.92 -8.13 27.15
C LEU A 314 -30.50 -7.11 26.16
N SER A 315 -31.16 -6.05 26.63
CA SER A 315 -31.89 -5.10 25.76
C SER A 315 -30.98 -4.42 24.72
N ASP A 316 -29.77 -4.04 25.09
CA ASP A 316 -28.78 -3.43 24.18
C ASP A 316 -28.41 -4.37 23.02
N LEU A 317 -28.31 -5.68 23.29
CA LEU A 317 -28.00 -6.69 22.29
C LEU A 317 -29.16 -6.87 21.30
N VAL A 318 -30.40 -6.78 21.77
CA VAL A 318 -31.59 -6.86 20.92
C VAL A 318 -31.66 -5.67 19.97
N GLU A 319 -31.32 -4.47 20.44
CA GLU A 319 -31.29 -3.25 19.61
C GLU A 319 -30.22 -3.36 18.50
N ILE A 320 -29.07 -3.95 18.80
CA ILE A 320 -28.02 -4.21 17.80
C ILE A 320 -28.49 -5.24 16.74
N GLU A 321 -29.20 -6.29 17.13
CA GLU A 321 -29.79 -7.26 16.17
C GLU A 321 -30.90 -6.65 15.31
N GLU A 322 -31.57 -5.59 15.77
CA GLU A 322 -32.59 -4.88 15.00
C GLU A 322 -31.99 -3.97 13.93
N ASN A 323 -30.84 -3.36 14.23
CA ASN A 323 -30.19 -2.37 13.38
C ASN A 323 -29.00 -2.92 12.56
N SER A 324 -28.62 -4.18 12.76
CA SER A 324 -27.49 -4.80 12.05
C SER A 324 -27.83 -6.23 11.58
N PRO A 325 -27.13 -6.76 10.56
CA PRO A 325 -27.30 -8.15 10.11
C PRO A 325 -26.67 -9.17 11.07
N HIS A 326 -26.02 -8.73 12.15
CA HIS A 326 -25.37 -9.61 13.12
C HIS A 326 -26.39 -10.31 14.03
N GLN A 327 -26.11 -11.55 14.41
CA GLN A 327 -26.90 -12.32 15.38
C GLN A 327 -26.00 -12.79 16.51
N PHE A 328 -26.38 -12.49 17.74
CA PHE A 328 -25.67 -12.98 18.93
C PHE A 328 -26.02 -14.46 19.17
N GLU A 329 -25.11 -15.19 19.82
CA GLU A 329 -25.24 -16.62 20.07
C GLU A 329 -25.49 -16.90 21.55
N PHE A 330 -26.72 -17.33 21.87
CA PHE A 330 -27.13 -17.88 23.18
C PHE A 330 -27.64 -19.30 23.03
N PHE A 331 -27.77 -20.05 24.13
CA PHE A 331 -28.31 -21.41 24.13
C PHE A 331 -29.38 -21.56 25.21
N VAL A 332 -30.37 -22.41 24.97
CA VAL A 332 -31.36 -22.78 25.98
C VAL A 332 -30.71 -23.73 26.98
N ASP A 333 -30.60 -23.32 28.24
CA ASP A 333 -29.90 -24.07 29.30
C ASP A 333 -28.45 -24.45 28.91
N LEU A 334 -27.77 -25.28 29.71
CA LEU A 334 -26.43 -25.80 29.38
C LEU A 334 -26.46 -26.87 28.28
N GLY A 335 -27.60 -27.55 28.11
CA GLY A 335 -27.76 -28.68 27.18
C GLY A 335 -28.13 -28.31 25.75
N GLY A 336 -28.56 -27.07 25.47
CA GLY A 336 -28.99 -26.65 24.14
C GLY A 336 -27.84 -26.66 23.13
N ASP A 337 -28.00 -27.30 21.99
CA ASP A 337 -26.99 -27.45 20.93
C ASP A 337 -27.11 -26.41 19.82
N GLN A 338 -28.30 -25.83 19.64
CA GLN A 338 -28.56 -24.78 18.65
C GLN A 338 -28.50 -23.37 19.26
N PRO A 339 -27.80 -22.43 18.59
CA PRO A 339 -27.78 -21.04 19.03
C PRO A 339 -29.14 -20.37 18.78
N ILE A 340 -29.53 -19.48 19.69
CA ILE A 340 -30.68 -18.59 19.60
C ILE A 340 -30.21 -17.13 19.66
N SER A 341 -30.96 -16.23 19.01
CA SER A 341 -30.65 -14.81 18.95
C SER A 341 -30.83 -14.10 20.30
N ALA A 342 -30.24 -12.91 20.47
CA ALA A 342 -30.46 -12.08 21.67
C ALA A 342 -31.94 -11.76 21.89
N ARG A 343 -32.69 -11.47 20.81
CA ARG A 343 -34.15 -11.25 20.89
C ARG A 343 -34.88 -12.43 21.50
N THR A 344 -34.54 -13.64 21.06
CA THR A 344 -35.16 -14.88 21.53
C THR A 344 -34.74 -15.18 22.97
N ALA A 345 -33.46 -15.02 23.30
CA ALA A 345 -32.92 -15.21 24.65
C ALA A 345 -33.57 -14.25 25.66
N CYS A 346 -33.70 -12.97 25.31
CA CYS A 346 -34.35 -11.95 26.14
C CYS A 346 -35.82 -12.28 26.41
N ALA A 347 -36.57 -12.69 25.38
CA ALA A 347 -37.96 -13.12 25.54
C ALA A 347 -38.08 -14.37 26.44
N TYR A 348 -37.17 -15.35 26.26
CA TYR A 348 -37.16 -16.57 27.05
C TYR A 348 -36.82 -16.32 28.53
N MET A 349 -35.80 -15.49 28.82
CA MET A 349 -35.44 -15.08 30.19
C MET A 349 -36.59 -14.36 30.89
N LYS A 350 -37.27 -13.42 30.20
CA LYS A 350 -38.45 -12.71 30.73
C LYS A 350 -39.63 -13.65 31.03
N SER A 351 -39.70 -14.81 30.36
CA SER A 351 -40.69 -15.85 30.64
C SER A 351 -40.30 -16.81 31.78
N GLY A 352 -39.15 -16.59 32.43
CA GLY A 352 -38.63 -17.44 33.52
C GLY A 352 -37.73 -18.58 33.05
N GLY A 353 -37.37 -18.63 31.77
CA GLY A 353 -36.41 -19.59 31.22
C GLY A 353 -34.96 -19.20 31.52
N CYS A 354 -34.05 -20.19 31.49
CA CYS A 354 -32.63 -19.95 31.68
C CYS A 354 -31.87 -20.10 30.37
N VAL A 355 -30.95 -19.18 30.10
CA VAL A 355 -30.08 -19.21 28.91
C VAL A 355 -28.62 -19.33 29.31
N SER A 356 -27.81 -19.89 28.42
CA SER A 356 -26.37 -19.97 28.55
C SER A 356 -25.67 -19.33 27.35
N HIS A 357 -24.38 -19.08 27.47
CA HIS A 357 -23.51 -18.66 26.37
C HIS A 357 -22.21 -19.47 26.40
N ALA A 358 -21.54 -19.58 25.25
CA ALA A 358 -20.26 -20.28 25.19
C ALA A 358 -19.15 -19.47 25.88
N LEU A 359 -18.17 -20.15 26.49
CA LEU A 359 -16.89 -19.60 26.90
C LEU A 359 -15.82 -20.39 26.17
N SER A 360 -15.06 -19.72 25.29
CA SER A 360 -14.01 -20.35 24.48
C SER A 360 -12.65 -19.79 24.84
N MET A 361 -11.64 -20.64 24.80
CA MET A 361 -10.26 -20.28 25.05
C MET A 361 -9.43 -20.46 23.81
N TYR A 362 -8.81 -19.38 23.33
CA TYR A 362 -8.03 -19.40 22.11
C TYR A 362 -6.54 -19.27 22.43
N SER A 363 -5.73 -20.18 21.90
CA SER A 363 -4.29 -19.94 21.73
C SER A 363 -4.08 -19.20 20.43
N CYS A 364 -3.39 -18.07 20.48
CA CYS A 364 -3.14 -17.20 19.35
C CYS A 364 -1.63 -17.08 19.15
N HIS A 365 -1.13 -17.62 18.05
CA HIS A 365 0.25 -17.49 17.62
C HIS A 365 0.34 -16.44 16.52
N LEU A 366 1.28 -15.51 16.64
CA LEU A 366 1.52 -14.55 15.56
C LEU A 366 1.90 -15.33 14.32
N ARG A 367 1.21 -15.09 13.20
CA ARG A 367 1.47 -15.82 11.96
C ARG A 367 2.92 -15.62 11.56
N GLN A 368 3.60 -16.74 11.41
CA GLN A 368 4.89 -16.82 10.77
C GLN A 368 4.71 -17.51 9.42
N PRO A 369 5.52 -17.16 8.42
CA PRO A 369 5.41 -17.82 7.13
C PRO A 369 5.65 -19.33 7.28
N ASP A 370 4.74 -20.15 6.75
CA ASP A 370 4.87 -21.62 6.79
C ASP A 370 6.01 -22.07 5.89
N GLN A 371 7.19 -22.25 6.46
CA GLN A 371 8.38 -22.57 5.69
C GLN A 371 9.08 -23.76 6.33
N GLY A 372 8.67 -24.95 5.87
CA GLY A 372 9.21 -26.27 6.18
C GLY A 372 10.46 -26.32 7.06
N GLY A 373 10.26 -26.49 8.37
CA GLY A 373 11.19 -27.12 9.31
C GLY A 373 12.50 -26.39 9.66
N GLU A 374 12.97 -25.42 8.87
CA GLU A 374 14.24 -24.74 9.15
C GLU A 374 14.04 -23.29 9.61
N ILE A 375 14.33 -23.08 10.89
CA ILE A 375 14.42 -21.79 11.56
C ILE A 375 15.66 -21.07 11.02
N ILE A 376 15.49 -20.09 10.12
CA ILE A 376 16.57 -19.17 9.76
C ILE A 376 16.08 -17.71 9.71
N ASN A 377 16.80 -16.89 10.48
CA ASN A 377 16.86 -15.43 10.60
C ASN A 377 15.71 -14.67 11.28
N VAL A 378 16.09 -14.13 12.44
CA VAL A 378 15.37 -13.42 13.50
C VAL A 378 14.85 -12.03 13.08
N GLU A 379 14.87 -11.68 11.79
CA GLU A 379 14.57 -10.31 11.31
C GLU A 379 13.17 -10.13 10.66
N ASN A 380 12.37 -11.19 10.56
CA ASN A 380 11.08 -11.17 9.83
C ASN A 380 9.85 -11.14 10.76
N PHE A 381 9.69 -10.05 11.51
CA PHE A 381 8.43 -9.74 12.20
C PHE A 381 7.46 -9.01 11.27
N GLN A 382 6.95 -9.70 10.24
CA GLN A 382 6.13 -9.07 9.20
C GLN A 382 4.87 -8.40 9.78
N VAL A 383 4.12 -9.11 10.62
CA VAL A 383 2.93 -8.55 11.28
C VAL A 383 3.31 -7.37 12.19
N LYS A 384 4.42 -7.45 12.95
CA LYS A 384 4.86 -6.30 13.76
C LYS A 384 5.18 -5.08 12.91
N LYS A 385 5.89 -5.25 11.78
CA LYS A 385 6.19 -4.15 10.85
C LYS A 385 4.93 -3.45 10.33
N ILE A 386 3.88 -4.23 10.04
CA ILE A 386 2.57 -3.70 9.63
C ILE A 386 1.98 -2.84 10.75
N PHE A 387 1.86 -3.39 11.97
CA PHE A 387 1.29 -2.64 13.10
C PHE A 387 2.15 -1.46 13.54
N ASP A 388 3.47 -1.55 13.43
CA ASP A 388 4.40 -0.45 13.72
C ASP A 388 4.26 0.70 12.71
N PHE A 389 3.89 0.43 11.47
CA PHE A 389 3.52 1.46 10.50
C PHE A 389 2.20 2.11 10.87
N LEU A 390 1.20 1.32 11.29
CA LEU A 390 -0.14 1.83 11.65
C LEU A 390 -0.14 2.71 12.91
N LYS A 391 0.79 2.49 13.84
CA LYS A 391 0.96 3.30 15.06
C LYS A 391 1.29 4.78 14.78
N ASP A 392 1.88 5.10 13.63
CA ASP A 392 2.33 6.46 13.28
C ASP A 392 1.18 7.38 12.81
N GLY A 393 -0.05 7.19 13.32
CA GLY A 393 -1.21 8.04 13.04
C GLY A 393 -2.17 7.53 11.96
N PHE A 394 -2.30 6.22 11.77
CA PHE A 394 -3.25 5.61 10.82
C PHE A 394 -4.36 4.74 11.47
N PRO A 395 -5.09 5.24 12.49
CA PRO A 395 -6.10 4.45 13.21
C PRO A 395 -7.25 3.99 12.30
N GLU A 396 -7.70 4.84 11.38
CA GLU A 396 -8.73 4.48 10.39
C GLU A 396 -8.30 3.29 9.53
N VAL A 397 -7.03 3.25 9.13
CA VAL A 397 -6.48 2.15 8.33
C VAL A 397 -6.38 0.87 9.15
N SER A 398 -6.04 0.96 10.44
CA SER A 398 -6.05 -0.20 11.36
C SER A 398 -7.42 -0.87 11.39
N SER A 399 -8.50 -0.08 11.44
CA SER A 399 -9.87 -0.60 11.41
C SER A 399 -10.23 -1.34 10.12
N SER A 400 -9.56 -1.01 9.01
CA SER A 400 -9.77 -1.61 7.68
C SER A 400 -8.88 -2.83 7.42
N LEU A 401 -7.87 -3.07 8.26
CA LEU A 401 -6.92 -4.16 8.11
C LEU A 401 -7.65 -5.51 8.27
N ASP A 402 -7.51 -6.37 7.26
CA ASP A 402 -7.98 -7.74 7.32
C ASP A 402 -6.91 -8.69 6.78
N LEU A 403 -6.28 -9.42 7.70
CA LEU A 403 -5.28 -10.46 7.42
C LEU A 403 -5.85 -11.88 7.55
N SER A 404 -7.17 -12.04 7.57
CA SER A 404 -7.81 -13.36 7.57
C SER A 404 -7.86 -13.95 6.16
N PHE A 405 -7.46 -15.21 5.97
CA PHE A 405 -7.49 -15.87 4.66
C PHE A 405 -7.81 -17.34 4.83
N ASP A 406 -8.52 -17.90 3.86
CA ASP A 406 -8.78 -19.34 3.79
C ASP A 406 -7.52 -20.14 3.40
N ASP A 407 -6.69 -19.57 2.52
CA ASP A 407 -5.43 -20.17 2.06
C ASP A 407 -4.22 -19.51 2.74
N ASN A 408 -3.45 -20.32 3.46
CA ASN A 408 -2.23 -19.87 4.16
C ASN A 408 -1.16 -19.31 3.20
N SER A 409 -1.03 -19.85 1.99
CA SER A 409 -0.04 -19.38 1.02
C SER A 409 -0.34 -17.98 0.53
N VAL A 410 -1.63 -17.68 0.27
CA VAL A 410 -2.12 -16.35 -0.11
C VAL A 410 -1.95 -15.38 1.05
N ALA A 411 -2.23 -15.82 2.28
CA ALA A 411 -2.01 -15.02 3.48
C ALA A 411 -0.55 -14.61 3.65
N ASP A 412 0.36 -15.58 3.54
CA ASP A 412 1.78 -15.37 3.74
C ASP A 412 2.36 -14.45 2.65
N GLU A 413 1.88 -14.58 1.40
CA GLU A 413 2.21 -13.69 0.28
C GLU A 413 1.77 -12.23 0.55
N LYS A 414 0.50 -12.03 0.91
CA LYS A 414 -0.04 -10.70 1.18
C LYS A 414 0.58 -10.04 2.40
N ILE A 415 0.73 -10.75 3.52
CA ILE A 415 1.35 -10.23 4.74
C ILE A 415 2.81 -9.84 4.49
N SER A 416 3.53 -10.65 3.72
CA SER A 416 4.89 -10.34 3.30
C SER A 416 4.98 -9.03 2.52
N PHE A 417 4.09 -8.86 1.53
CA PHE A 417 4.04 -7.65 0.75
C PHE A 417 3.60 -6.43 1.58
N LEU A 418 2.62 -6.57 2.46
CA LEU A 418 2.18 -5.48 3.34
C LEU A 418 3.30 -5.03 4.28
N ALA A 419 4.06 -5.97 4.86
CA ALA A 419 5.23 -5.63 5.67
C ALA A 419 6.30 -4.90 4.86
N TYR A 420 6.56 -5.34 3.63
CA TYR A 420 7.45 -4.65 2.71
C TYR A 420 6.95 -3.25 2.35
N LEU A 421 5.66 -3.11 2.01
CA LEU A 421 5.03 -1.84 1.65
C LEU A 421 5.04 -0.85 2.82
N ALA A 422 4.79 -1.32 4.04
CA ALA A 422 4.91 -0.53 5.27
C ALA A 422 6.32 0.05 5.42
N SER A 423 7.36 -0.78 5.29
CA SER A 423 8.75 -0.31 5.31
C SER A 423 9.06 0.65 4.16
N PHE A 424 8.61 0.34 2.94
CA PHE A 424 8.81 1.18 1.76
C PHE A 424 8.18 2.57 1.95
N LEU A 425 6.95 2.65 2.45
CA LEU A 425 6.26 3.92 2.70
C LEU A 425 6.85 4.68 3.89
N LYS A 426 7.40 3.99 4.90
CA LYS A 426 8.04 4.62 6.05
C LYS A 426 9.42 5.20 5.73
N GLU A 427 10.24 4.45 5.00
CA GLU A 427 11.64 4.80 4.71
C GLU A 427 11.76 5.79 3.54
N ASN A 428 10.96 5.63 2.48
CA ASN A 428 11.07 6.50 1.31
C ASN A 428 10.35 7.83 1.53
N LYS A 429 11.12 8.92 1.42
CA LYS A 429 10.58 10.29 1.42
C LYS A 429 9.95 10.60 0.07
N SER A 430 10.65 10.31 -1.02
CA SER A 430 10.20 10.49 -2.41
C SER A 430 10.24 9.17 -3.17
N ASN A 431 9.47 9.06 -4.26
CA ASN A 431 9.49 7.86 -5.10
C ASN A 431 10.73 7.86 -6.01
N PRO A 432 11.46 6.72 -6.13
CA PRO A 432 12.69 6.65 -6.90
C PRO A 432 12.47 6.98 -8.37
N CYS A 433 13.52 7.52 -9.00
CA CYS A 433 13.62 7.61 -10.45
C CYS A 433 13.96 6.21 -10.98
N GLU A 434 13.03 5.60 -11.72
CA GLU A 434 13.24 4.26 -12.28
C GLU A 434 13.45 4.38 -13.80
N PRO A 435 14.38 3.61 -14.38
CA PRO A 435 14.63 3.70 -15.80
C PRO A 435 13.43 3.15 -16.59
N PRO A 436 13.24 3.57 -17.86
CA PRO A 436 12.11 3.15 -18.69
C PRO A 436 12.05 1.64 -18.91
N ALA A 437 13.21 0.96 -18.92
CA ALA A 437 13.31 -0.49 -18.96
C ALA A 437 12.71 -1.20 -17.73
N GLY A 438 12.32 -0.47 -16.69
CA GLY A 438 11.82 -1.00 -15.42
C GLY A 438 12.83 -0.88 -14.29
N CYS A 439 12.33 -0.98 -13.07
CA CYS A 439 13.10 -0.77 -11.86
C CYS A 439 14.37 -1.63 -11.84
N LEU A 440 15.52 -1.02 -11.56
CA LEU A 440 16.80 -1.75 -11.58
C LEU A 440 16.80 -2.87 -10.53
N ASN A 441 16.25 -2.62 -9.35
CA ASN A 441 16.09 -3.65 -8.31
C ASN A 441 15.22 -4.80 -8.80
N PHE A 442 14.08 -4.51 -9.43
CA PHE A 442 13.20 -5.55 -9.98
C PHE A 442 13.90 -6.37 -11.08
N ARG A 443 14.61 -5.73 -12.01
CA ARG A 443 15.38 -6.43 -13.06
C ARG A 443 16.53 -7.27 -12.47
N ASN A 444 17.20 -6.80 -11.42
CA ASN A 444 18.19 -7.58 -10.68
C ASN A 444 17.56 -8.81 -10.02
N LEU A 445 16.36 -8.69 -9.48
CA LEU A 445 15.63 -9.81 -8.88
C LEU A 445 15.16 -10.83 -9.92
N VAL A 446 14.66 -10.38 -11.07
CA VAL A 446 14.29 -11.26 -12.20
C VAL A 446 15.52 -12.03 -12.70
N THR A 447 16.63 -11.35 -12.93
CA THR A 447 17.87 -11.99 -13.41
C THR A 447 18.48 -12.90 -12.35
N GLY A 448 18.43 -12.50 -11.09
CA GLY A 448 18.79 -13.32 -9.93
C GLY A 448 17.96 -14.61 -9.87
N PHE A 449 16.63 -14.52 -10.05
CA PHE A 449 15.74 -15.67 -10.07
C PHE A 449 16.05 -16.60 -11.24
N MET A 450 16.19 -16.07 -12.45
CA MET A 450 16.54 -16.85 -13.65
C MET A 450 17.90 -17.55 -13.50
N LYS A 451 18.88 -16.88 -12.90
CA LYS A 451 20.21 -17.43 -12.63
C LYS A 451 20.16 -18.51 -11.54
N ALA A 452 19.44 -18.25 -10.46
CA ALA A 452 19.34 -19.18 -9.35
C ALA A 452 18.54 -20.42 -9.75
N TYR A 453 17.28 -20.27 -10.14
CA TYR A 453 16.36 -21.38 -10.29
C TYR A 453 16.40 -22.06 -11.66
N HIS A 454 16.84 -21.35 -12.70
CA HIS A 454 16.85 -21.87 -14.07
C HIS A 454 18.25 -21.94 -14.70
N HIS A 455 19.30 -21.55 -13.97
CA HIS A 455 20.69 -21.54 -14.43
C HIS A 455 20.93 -20.71 -15.71
N ILE A 456 20.16 -19.64 -15.90
CA ILE A 456 20.28 -18.76 -17.08
C ILE A 456 21.10 -17.51 -16.67
N PRO A 457 22.32 -17.31 -17.23
CA PRO A 457 23.18 -16.19 -16.85
C PRO A 457 22.80 -14.91 -17.60
N LEU A 458 21.72 -14.26 -17.17
CA LEU A 458 21.23 -12.97 -17.69
C LEU A 458 21.82 -11.78 -16.90
N THR A 459 21.91 -10.62 -17.54
CA THR A 459 22.13 -9.32 -16.90
C THR A 459 20.86 -8.46 -16.95
N PRO A 460 20.74 -7.41 -16.12
CA PRO A 460 19.58 -6.51 -16.15
C PRO A 460 19.33 -5.84 -17.51
N ASP A 461 20.37 -5.72 -18.34
CA ASP A 461 20.29 -5.15 -19.69
C ASP A 461 19.58 -6.10 -20.67
N ASN A 462 19.44 -7.38 -20.31
CA ASN A 462 18.68 -8.36 -21.08
C ASN A 462 17.16 -8.28 -20.80
N VAL A 463 16.72 -7.45 -19.85
CA VAL A 463 15.34 -7.42 -19.37
C VAL A 463 14.71 -6.04 -19.55
N VAL A 464 13.56 -5.99 -20.21
CA VAL A 464 12.71 -4.79 -20.35
C VAL A 464 11.32 -5.08 -19.80
N VAL A 465 10.83 -4.24 -18.89
CA VAL A 465 9.59 -4.41 -18.13
C VAL A 465 8.47 -3.55 -18.70
N PHE A 466 7.27 -4.10 -18.74
CA PHE A 466 6.05 -3.52 -19.29
C PHE A 466 4.88 -3.64 -18.29
N PRO A 467 3.87 -2.75 -18.38
CA PRO A 467 2.66 -2.85 -17.56
C PRO A 467 1.88 -4.16 -17.78
N SER A 468 1.85 -4.67 -19.00
CA SER A 468 1.16 -5.93 -19.33
C SER A 468 1.76 -6.58 -20.56
N ARG A 469 1.41 -7.86 -20.80
CA ARG A 469 1.78 -8.58 -22.03
C ARG A 469 1.24 -7.87 -23.27
N ALA A 470 0.03 -7.34 -23.18
CA ALA A 470 -0.61 -6.63 -24.29
C ALA A 470 0.20 -5.40 -24.70
N VAL A 471 0.68 -4.61 -23.73
CA VAL A 471 1.53 -3.43 -23.99
C VAL A 471 2.87 -3.86 -24.60
N ALA A 472 3.50 -4.92 -24.10
CA ALA A 472 4.76 -5.42 -24.67
C ALA A 472 4.61 -5.81 -26.15
N ILE A 473 3.52 -6.50 -26.50
CA ILE A 473 3.23 -6.91 -27.88
C ILE A 473 2.89 -5.69 -28.76
N GLU A 474 2.06 -4.78 -28.27
CA GLU A 474 1.68 -3.56 -28.98
C GLU A 474 2.91 -2.70 -29.30
N ASN A 475 3.80 -2.51 -28.32
CA ASN A 475 5.04 -1.73 -28.48
C ASN A 475 6.01 -2.40 -29.44
N ALA A 476 6.16 -3.74 -29.36
CA ALA A 476 6.99 -4.48 -30.30
C ALA A 476 6.47 -4.35 -31.74
N LEU A 477 5.18 -4.56 -31.98
CA LEU A 477 4.59 -4.43 -33.31
C LEU A 477 4.69 -2.99 -33.85
N GLN A 478 4.54 -1.98 -33.00
CA GLN A 478 4.70 -0.58 -33.38
C GLN A 478 6.17 -0.24 -33.73
N LEU A 479 7.14 -0.81 -33.03
CA LEU A 479 8.56 -0.60 -33.30
C LEU A 479 8.97 -1.13 -34.69
N PHE A 480 8.43 -2.28 -35.10
CA PHE A 480 8.73 -2.89 -36.40
C PHE A 480 7.84 -2.40 -37.55
N LEU A 481 6.60 -2.00 -37.28
CA LEU A 481 5.54 -1.76 -38.30
C LEU A 481 5.48 -2.86 -39.38
N PRO A 482 5.30 -4.14 -38.99
CA PRO A 482 5.33 -5.22 -39.97
C PRO A 482 4.11 -5.17 -40.90
N ALA A 483 4.35 -5.30 -42.20
CA ALA A 483 3.30 -5.45 -43.20
C ALA A 483 2.46 -6.72 -42.97
N LEU A 484 3.04 -7.75 -42.36
CA LEU A 484 2.32 -8.93 -41.90
C LEU A 484 2.93 -9.48 -40.61
N ALA A 485 2.11 -9.60 -39.57
CA ALA A 485 2.42 -10.30 -38.34
C ALA A 485 1.44 -11.46 -38.12
N ILE A 486 1.95 -12.56 -37.56
CA ILE A 486 1.14 -13.68 -37.08
C ILE A 486 1.11 -13.62 -35.57
N VAL A 487 -0.07 -13.57 -34.96
CA VAL A 487 -0.23 -13.45 -33.50
C VAL A 487 -1.17 -14.54 -32.98
N ASP A 488 -0.80 -15.22 -31.92
CA ASP A 488 -1.67 -16.19 -31.22
C ASP A 488 -3.03 -15.56 -30.88
N LYS A 489 -4.11 -16.27 -31.19
CA LYS A 489 -5.49 -15.85 -30.95
C LYS A 489 -5.76 -15.37 -29.52
N HIS A 490 -5.10 -15.93 -28.51
CA HIS A 490 -5.29 -15.49 -27.12
C HIS A 490 -4.68 -14.10 -26.84
N LEU A 491 -3.71 -13.69 -27.67
CA LEU A 491 -2.98 -12.44 -27.53
C LEU A 491 -3.53 -11.33 -28.43
N THR A 492 -4.43 -11.64 -29.37
CA THR A 492 -5.02 -10.64 -30.30
C THR A 492 -6.11 -9.78 -29.67
N ARG A 493 -6.74 -10.23 -28.57
CA ARG A 493 -7.90 -9.56 -27.93
C ARG A 493 -7.66 -8.09 -27.61
N HIS A 494 -6.45 -7.74 -27.20
CA HIS A 494 -6.08 -6.39 -26.75
C HIS A 494 -5.40 -5.55 -27.82
N LEU A 495 -5.17 -6.11 -29.02
CA LEU A 495 -4.59 -5.38 -30.13
C LEU A 495 -5.61 -4.42 -30.76
N PRO A 496 -5.15 -3.34 -31.41
CA PRO A 496 -6.02 -2.47 -32.19
C PRO A 496 -6.85 -3.28 -33.20
N LYS A 497 -8.19 -3.16 -33.15
CA LYS A 497 -9.10 -3.91 -34.03
C LYS A 497 -8.79 -3.73 -35.53
N GLN A 498 -8.31 -2.55 -35.91
CA GLN A 498 -7.87 -2.22 -37.26
C GLN A 498 -6.71 -3.09 -37.77
N TRP A 499 -5.88 -3.65 -36.88
CA TRP A 499 -4.80 -4.55 -37.29
C TRP A 499 -5.37 -5.93 -37.68
N LEU A 500 -6.58 -6.27 -37.21
CA LEU A 500 -7.24 -7.56 -37.40
C LEU A 500 -8.25 -7.58 -38.56
N THR A 501 -8.49 -6.46 -39.25
CA THR A 501 -9.46 -6.38 -40.36
C THR A 501 -8.91 -6.93 -41.67
N SER A 502 -9.68 -7.78 -42.35
CA SER A 502 -9.29 -8.54 -43.56
C SER A 502 -9.27 -7.73 -44.87
N SER A 503 -9.91 -6.56 -44.91
CA SER A 503 -10.04 -5.72 -46.12
C SER A 503 -8.69 -5.22 -46.67
N THR A 504 -7.66 -5.11 -45.83
CA THR A 504 -6.31 -4.71 -46.23
C THR A 504 -5.52 -5.80 -46.97
N ILE A 505 -6.01 -7.05 -47.01
CA ILE A 505 -5.34 -8.14 -47.71
C ILE A 505 -5.69 -8.13 -49.21
N GLU A 506 -6.91 -7.73 -49.57
CA GLU A 506 -7.40 -7.73 -50.97
C GLU A 506 -7.02 -6.45 -51.75
N GLU A 507 -6.91 -5.28 -51.10
CA GLU A 507 -6.55 -4.00 -51.75
C GLU A 507 -5.04 -3.84 -52.06
N ARG A 508 -4.19 -4.77 -51.61
CA ARG A 508 -2.71 -4.69 -51.73
C ARG A 508 -2.15 -4.90 -53.14
N ALA A 509 -2.99 -5.25 -54.13
CA ALA A 509 -2.53 -5.52 -55.49
C ALA A 509 -2.18 -4.25 -56.30
N ASP A 510 -2.75 -3.08 -55.97
CA ASP A 510 -2.69 -1.89 -56.85
C ASP A 510 -2.20 -0.57 -56.20
N CYS A 511 -1.78 -0.55 -54.92
CA CYS A 511 -1.47 0.71 -54.22
C CYS A 511 -0.03 0.78 -53.65
N THR A 512 0.77 1.74 -54.12
CA THR A 512 2.11 2.09 -53.58
C THR A 512 2.09 2.80 -52.22
N GLU A 513 0.91 3.15 -51.68
CA GLU A 513 0.74 3.83 -50.39
C GLU A 513 0.56 2.87 -49.18
N ALA A 514 0.61 1.55 -49.40
CA ALA A 514 0.35 0.52 -48.38
C ALA A 514 1.51 0.28 -47.37
N GLU A 515 2.59 1.06 -47.43
CA GLU A 515 3.88 0.75 -46.76
C GLU A 515 3.90 0.92 -45.22
N ASN A 516 2.82 1.37 -44.57
CA ASN A 516 2.84 1.74 -43.13
C ASN A 516 1.69 1.17 -42.28
N ILE A 517 0.97 0.16 -42.76
CA ILE A 517 -0.19 -0.43 -42.04
C ILE A 517 0.16 -1.81 -41.50
N VAL A 518 0.09 -1.96 -40.17
CA VAL A 518 0.26 -3.26 -39.50
C VAL A 518 -0.95 -4.15 -39.77
N THR A 519 -0.70 -5.36 -40.27
CA THR A 519 -1.72 -6.39 -40.46
C THR A 519 -1.39 -7.61 -39.64
N VAL A 520 -2.35 -8.07 -38.84
CA VAL A 520 -2.23 -9.20 -37.92
C VAL A 520 -3.18 -10.31 -38.36
N ILE A 521 -2.64 -11.52 -38.53
CA ILE A 521 -3.41 -12.74 -38.75
C ILE A 521 -3.34 -13.60 -37.50
N GLU A 522 -4.50 -14.11 -37.06
CA GLU A 522 -4.58 -15.01 -35.91
C GLU A 522 -3.90 -16.36 -36.20
N SER A 523 -3.08 -16.81 -35.27
CA SER A 523 -2.36 -18.08 -35.34
C SER A 523 -3.08 -19.19 -34.57
N PRO A 524 -3.04 -20.46 -35.05
CA PRO A 524 -3.26 -21.61 -34.19
C PRO A 524 -2.12 -21.73 -33.15
N ARG A 525 -2.43 -22.31 -31.99
CA ARG A 525 -1.50 -22.50 -30.87
C ARG A 525 -0.60 -23.75 -31.00
N LYS A 526 -0.87 -24.60 -31.99
CA LYS A 526 -0.15 -25.85 -32.25
C LYS A 526 1.08 -25.57 -33.14
N TRP A 527 2.27 -25.98 -32.69
CA TRP A 527 3.53 -25.57 -33.34
C TRP A 527 3.70 -26.07 -34.78
N ASP A 528 3.22 -27.26 -35.11
CA ASP A 528 3.35 -27.85 -36.45
C ASP A 528 2.53 -27.07 -37.49
N LEU A 529 1.31 -26.65 -37.13
CA LEU A 529 0.48 -25.77 -37.96
C LEU A 529 1.08 -24.37 -38.07
N LEU A 530 1.61 -23.82 -36.97
CA LEU A 530 2.28 -22.51 -37.00
C LEU A 530 3.49 -22.52 -37.95
N ILE A 531 4.30 -23.58 -37.94
CA ILE A 531 5.42 -23.72 -38.89
C ILE A 531 4.93 -23.68 -40.34
N GLU A 532 3.80 -24.34 -40.63
CA GLU A 532 3.20 -24.30 -41.98
C GLU A 532 2.75 -22.89 -42.35
N PHE A 533 2.12 -22.17 -41.42
CA PHE A 533 1.68 -20.79 -41.60
C PHE A 533 2.88 -19.86 -41.85
N ILE A 534 3.95 -19.96 -41.06
CA ILE A 534 5.16 -19.15 -41.22
C ILE A 534 5.78 -19.37 -42.60
N ARG A 535 5.89 -20.63 -43.05
CA ARG A 535 6.46 -20.96 -44.37
C ARG A 535 5.63 -20.43 -45.54
N LYS A 536 4.31 -20.50 -45.43
CA LYS A 536 3.38 -20.10 -46.50
C LYS A 536 3.18 -18.59 -46.57
N LEU A 537 2.92 -17.96 -45.42
CA LEU A 537 2.56 -16.55 -45.32
C LEU A 537 3.78 -15.63 -45.23
N LYS A 538 4.95 -16.17 -44.85
CA LYS A 538 6.22 -15.44 -44.71
C LYS A 538 6.08 -14.13 -43.92
N PRO A 539 5.56 -14.17 -42.68
CA PRO A 539 5.37 -12.97 -41.87
C PRO A 539 6.71 -12.32 -41.50
N GLN A 540 6.70 -11.04 -41.20
CA GLN A 540 7.89 -10.33 -40.70
C GLN A 540 8.03 -10.49 -39.18
N VAL A 541 6.92 -10.62 -38.46
CA VAL A 541 6.89 -10.83 -37.01
C VAL A 541 5.93 -11.96 -36.66
N VAL A 542 6.33 -12.81 -35.72
CA VAL A 542 5.52 -13.90 -35.17
C VAL A 542 5.45 -13.73 -33.66
N VAL A 543 4.25 -13.67 -33.10
CA VAL A 543 3.99 -13.62 -31.65
C VAL A 543 3.16 -14.84 -31.28
N THR A 544 3.69 -15.73 -30.45
CA THR A 544 3.01 -16.99 -30.15
C THR A 544 3.22 -17.46 -28.73
N GLY A 545 2.24 -18.14 -28.14
CA GLY A 545 2.42 -18.90 -26.91
C GLY A 545 2.78 -20.36 -27.19
N MET A 546 3.07 -21.14 -26.14
CA MET A 546 3.20 -22.60 -26.26
C MET A 546 1.99 -23.31 -25.65
N ALA A 547 1.50 -24.35 -26.32
CA ALA A 547 0.56 -25.30 -25.72
C ALA A 547 1.27 -26.15 -24.65
N GLN A 548 0.52 -26.65 -23.66
CA GLN A 548 1.09 -27.37 -22.50
C GLN A 548 1.97 -28.57 -22.88
N PHE A 549 1.57 -29.37 -23.88
CA PHE A 549 2.35 -30.51 -24.36
C PHE A 549 3.63 -30.09 -25.10
N ASP A 550 3.60 -28.96 -25.79
CA ASP A 550 4.73 -28.45 -26.58
C ASP A 550 5.75 -27.76 -25.69
N ALA A 551 5.30 -27.13 -24.61
CA ALA A 551 6.16 -26.49 -23.60
C ALA A 551 7.17 -27.48 -22.99
N ILE A 552 6.92 -28.79 -23.02
CA ILE A 552 7.81 -29.82 -22.48
C ILE A 552 8.88 -30.26 -23.50
N ARG A 553 8.62 -30.14 -24.81
CA ARG A 553 9.47 -30.69 -25.89
C ARG A 553 10.39 -29.64 -26.52
N THR A 554 11.70 -29.75 -26.28
CA THR A 554 12.71 -28.84 -26.87
C THR A 554 12.72 -28.81 -28.40
N ALA A 555 12.34 -29.90 -29.06
CA ALA A 555 12.28 -29.96 -30.52
C ALA A 555 11.27 -28.96 -31.14
N ALA A 556 10.13 -28.73 -30.48
CA ALA A 556 9.13 -27.78 -30.98
C ALA A 556 9.69 -26.35 -30.99
N PHE A 557 10.33 -25.94 -29.89
CA PHE A 557 10.97 -24.64 -29.79
C PHE A 557 12.11 -24.47 -30.80
N VAL A 558 13.02 -25.44 -30.90
CA VAL A 558 14.13 -25.39 -31.87
C VAL A 558 13.63 -25.33 -33.32
N ASN A 559 12.58 -26.06 -33.68
CA ASN A 559 11.99 -25.99 -35.01
C ASN A 559 11.37 -24.63 -35.32
N LEU A 560 10.72 -23.99 -34.33
CA LEU A 560 10.21 -22.62 -34.47
C LEU A 560 11.35 -21.61 -34.64
N LEU A 561 12.45 -21.74 -33.87
CA LEU A 561 13.65 -20.91 -34.03
C LEU A 561 14.22 -21.00 -35.44
N ASN A 562 14.31 -22.22 -35.98
CA ASN A 562 14.85 -22.47 -37.31
C ASN A 562 13.93 -21.93 -38.41
N VAL A 563 12.61 -22.17 -38.33
CA VAL A 563 11.71 -21.72 -39.40
C VAL A 563 11.61 -20.21 -39.49
N THR A 564 11.59 -19.51 -38.34
CA THR A 564 11.55 -18.03 -38.32
C THR A 564 12.86 -17.46 -38.83
N LYS A 565 13.98 -18.10 -38.51
CA LYS A 565 15.28 -17.77 -39.09
C LYS A 565 15.30 -17.94 -40.61
N ASP A 566 14.79 -19.06 -41.12
CA ASP A 566 14.79 -19.38 -42.56
C ASP A 566 13.94 -18.40 -43.38
N VAL A 567 12.83 -17.93 -42.80
CA VAL A 567 11.93 -16.94 -43.42
C VAL A 567 12.44 -15.51 -43.23
N GLY A 568 13.24 -15.24 -42.20
CA GLY A 568 13.68 -13.89 -41.81
C GLY A 568 12.69 -13.16 -40.90
N SER A 569 11.86 -13.90 -40.17
CA SER A 569 10.87 -13.37 -39.23
C SER A 569 11.47 -13.17 -37.83
N TRP A 570 11.02 -12.12 -37.13
CA TRP A 570 11.21 -12.00 -35.68
C TRP A 570 10.24 -12.90 -34.91
N LEU A 571 10.69 -13.50 -33.81
CA LEU A 571 9.88 -14.37 -32.95
C LEU A 571 9.74 -13.80 -31.54
N PHE A 572 8.50 -13.57 -31.11
CA PHE A 572 8.12 -13.25 -29.74
C PHE A 572 7.41 -14.46 -29.15
N LEU A 573 8.04 -15.13 -28.18
CA LEU A 573 7.49 -16.34 -27.57
C LEU A 573 6.96 -16.03 -26.17
N ASP A 574 5.64 -16.11 -25.98
CA ASP A 574 4.99 -15.97 -24.68
C ASP A 574 5.07 -17.26 -23.86
N ILE A 575 5.76 -17.22 -22.72
CA ILE A 575 5.87 -18.33 -21.76
C ILE A 575 5.11 -18.07 -20.46
N SER A 576 4.27 -17.03 -20.39
CA SER A 576 3.59 -16.59 -19.15
C SER A 576 2.81 -17.69 -18.44
N GLU A 577 2.09 -18.54 -19.19
CA GLU A 577 1.37 -19.68 -18.61
C GLU A 577 2.30 -20.74 -18.00
N HIS A 578 3.55 -20.79 -18.46
CA HIS A 578 4.56 -21.78 -18.07
C HIS A 578 5.67 -21.20 -17.18
N LEU A 579 5.53 -19.95 -16.74
CA LEU A 579 6.38 -19.33 -15.74
C LEU A 579 5.75 -19.54 -14.36
N GLU A 580 6.55 -20.02 -13.42
CA GLU A 580 6.12 -20.33 -12.06
C GLU A 580 7.10 -19.69 -11.08
N LEU A 581 6.59 -18.82 -10.21
CA LEU A 581 7.37 -18.21 -9.13
C LEU A 581 7.21 -19.07 -7.88
N SER A 582 8.04 -20.11 -7.74
CA SER A 582 8.01 -21.00 -6.58
C SER A 582 9.43 -21.43 -6.18
N ARG A 583 9.55 -22.09 -5.02
CA ARG A 583 10.84 -22.62 -4.51
C ARG A 583 11.35 -23.82 -5.30
N VAL A 584 10.46 -24.50 -6.02
CA VAL A 584 10.80 -25.66 -6.85
C VAL A 584 10.07 -25.47 -8.19
N PRO A 585 10.46 -24.43 -8.97
CA PRO A 585 9.70 -24.05 -10.13
C PRO A 585 9.84 -25.12 -11.21
N SER A 586 8.72 -25.46 -11.85
CA SER A 586 8.73 -26.38 -12.99
C SER A 586 9.54 -25.77 -14.16
N SER A 587 10.38 -26.58 -14.80
CA SER A 587 11.23 -26.12 -15.91
C SER A 587 10.61 -26.48 -17.26
N ASN A 588 10.34 -25.46 -18.08
CA ASN A 588 9.86 -25.66 -19.45
C ASN A 588 11.02 -25.78 -20.46
N SER A 589 10.70 -26.18 -21.69
CA SER A 589 11.70 -26.43 -22.75
C SER A 589 12.46 -25.19 -23.20
N VAL A 590 11.86 -23.99 -23.10
CA VAL A 590 12.49 -22.71 -23.44
C VAL A 590 13.52 -22.33 -22.38
N LEU A 591 13.16 -22.43 -21.09
CA LEU A 591 14.09 -22.17 -19.98
C LEU A 591 15.26 -23.18 -20.00
N ARG A 592 14.99 -24.46 -20.26
CA ARG A 592 16.04 -25.48 -20.45
C ARG A 592 16.97 -25.18 -21.63
N TYR A 593 16.41 -24.65 -22.73
CA TYR A 593 17.23 -24.24 -23.88
C TYR A 593 18.15 -23.06 -23.51
N LEU A 594 17.62 -22.04 -22.82
CA LEU A 594 18.34 -20.83 -22.41
C LEU A 594 19.46 -21.10 -21.40
N ALA A 595 19.33 -22.14 -20.57
CA ALA A 595 20.39 -22.56 -19.65
C ALA A 595 21.66 -23.02 -20.40
N GLY A 596 21.52 -23.67 -21.56
CA GLY A 596 22.63 -24.22 -22.35
C GLY A 596 23.02 -23.43 -23.61
N ASN A 597 22.20 -22.47 -24.06
CA ASN A 597 22.39 -21.76 -25.32
C ASN A 597 22.06 -20.28 -25.14
N THR A 598 22.79 -19.40 -25.83
CA THR A 598 22.43 -17.98 -25.93
C THR A 598 21.19 -17.81 -26.82
N LEU A 599 20.34 -16.84 -26.51
CA LEU A 599 19.13 -16.60 -27.29
C LEU A 599 19.50 -16.04 -28.67
N PRO A 600 18.94 -16.56 -29.79
CA PRO A 600 19.18 -15.97 -31.11
C PRO A 600 18.70 -14.52 -31.17
N SER A 601 19.42 -13.65 -31.89
CA SER A 601 19.14 -12.21 -31.83
C SER A 601 17.86 -11.76 -32.55
N HIS A 602 17.11 -12.68 -33.16
CA HIS A 602 15.80 -12.45 -33.76
C HIS A 602 14.63 -12.88 -32.87
N VAL A 603 14.94 -13.25 -31.62
CA VAL A 603 13.98 -13.85 -30.69
C VAL A 603 13.94 -13.02 -29.40
N ALA A 604 12.74 -12.85 -28.88
CA ALA A 604 12.48 -12.33 -27.55
C ALA A 604 11.50 -13.25 -26.82
N ILE A 605 11.74 -13.47 -25.53
CA ILE A 605 10.84 -14.26 -24.68
C ILE A 605 9.99 -13.31 -23.86
N LEU A 606 8.66 -13.42 -23.96
CA LEU A 606 7.71 -12.64 -23.18
C LEU A 606 7.28 -13.43 -21.93
N CYS A 607 7.40 -12.78 -20.78
CA CYS A 607 7.10 -13.33 -19.47
C CYS A 607 6.14 -12.39 -18.72
N GLY A 608 4.86 -12.74 -18.68
CA GLY A 608 3.84 -12.06 -17.89
C GLY A 608 3.60 -12.76 -16.55
N LEU A 609 3.50 -11.96 -15.50
CA LEU A 609 3.14 -12.39 -14.16
C LEU A 609 1.61 -12.31 -14.03
N VAL A 610 0.94 -13.40 -14.40
CA VAL A 610 -0.53 -13.46 -14.60
C VAL A 610 -1.25 -14.45 -13.68
N LYS A 611 -0.53 -15.05 -12.73
CA LYS A 611 -1.05 -16.09 -11.81
C LYS A 611 -1.29 -15.54 -10.40
N ASN A 612 -1.44 -14.22 -10.27
CA ASN A 612 -1.60 -13.55 -8.98
C ASN A 612 -2.98 -13.86 -8.39
N GLN A 613 -3.01 -14.46 -7.20
CA GLN A 613 -4.24 -14.77 -6.47
C GLN A 613 -4.58 -13.71 -5.41
N VAL A 614 -3.59 -12.92 -4.96
CA VAL A 614 -3.79 -11.85 -3.97
C VAL A 614 -4.45 -10.63 -4.62
N TYR A 615 -3.94 -10.23 -5.79
CA TYR A 615 -4.38 -9.08 -6.56
C TYR A 615 -4.59 -9.50 -8.03
N SER A 616 -5.77 -10.03 -8.34
CA SER A 616 -6.03 -10.73 -9.61
C SER A 616 -5.93 -9.86 -10.87
N ASP A 617 -6.17 -8.56 -10.75
CA ASP A 617 -6.05 -7.60 -11.85
C ASP A 617 -4.67 -6.91 -11.93
N LEU A 618 -3.73 -7.27 -11.04
CA LEU A 618 -2.36 -6.74 -11.03
C LEU A 618 -1.47 -7.55 -11.97
N GLU A 619 -1.10 -6.96 -13.11
CA GLU A 619 -0.17 -7.56 -14.07
C GLU A 619 1.14 -6.75 -14.14
N VAL A 620 2.24 -7.47 -14.34
CA VAL A 620 3.51 -6.92 -14.83
C VAL A 620 4.05 -7.94 -15.83
N ALA A 621 4.58 -7.46 -16.95
CA ALA A 621 5.26 -8.32 -17.92
C ALA A 621 6.70 -7.86 -18.10
N PHE A 622 7.57 -8.77 -18.53
CA PHE A 622 8.91 -8.45 -18.94
C PHE A 622 9.32 -9.28 -20.14
N THR A 623 10.23 -8.74 -20.94
CA THR A 623 10.82 -9.43 -22.09
C THR A 623 12.27 -9.77 -21.78
N ILE A 624 12.73 -10.94 -22.25
CA ILE A 624 14.13 -11.35 -22.21
C ILE A 624 14.65 -11.37 -23.65
N SER A 625 15.72 -10.61 -23.91
CA SER A 625 16.48 -10.67 -25.15
C SER A 625 17.97 -10.45 -24.89
N GLU A 626 18.82 -11.12 -25.68
CA GLU A 626 20.27 -10.95 -25.62
C GLU A 626 20.78 -10.02 -26.73
N GLN A 627 19.87 -9.35 -27.45
CA GLN A 627 20.20 -8.35 -28.46
C GLN A 627 20.12 -6.94 -27.87
N ALA A 628 21.27 -6.36 -27.50
CA ALA A 628 21.35 -5.08 -26.78
C ALA A 628 20.60 -3.92 -27.48
N ALA A 629 20.80 -3.74 -28.79
CA ALA A 629 20.12 -2.70 -29.57
C ALA A 629 18.58 -2.84 -29.58
N PHE A 630 18.07 -4.07 -29.40
CA PHE A 630 16.64 -4.32 -29.31
C PHE A 630 16.09 -3.97 -27.93
N CYS A 631 16.78 -4.37 -26.86
CA CYS A 631 16.42 -3.99 -25.49
C CYS A 631 16.42 -2.45 -25.31
N GLU A 632 17.43 -1.77 -25.87
CA GLU A 632 17.53 -0.32 -25.84
C GLU A 632 16.35 0.34 -26.57
N ALA A 633 16.06 -0.09 -27.79
CA ALA A 633 14.94 0.43 -28.57
C ALA A 633 13.58 0.17 -27.88
N LEU A 634 13.40 -1.00 -27.25
CA LEU A 634 12.19 -1.28 -26.47
C LEU A 634 12.08 -0.39 -25.24
N SER A 635 13.17 -0.19 -24.49
CA SER A 635 13.20 0.73 -23.33
C SER A 635 12.80 2.15 -23.75
N GLN A 636 13.38 2.66 -24.83
CA GLN A 636 13.04 3.96 -25.41
C GLN A 636 11.58 4.03 -25.89
N THR A 637 11.07 2.93 -26.46
CA THR A 637 9.65 2.83 -26.86
C THR A 637 8.72 2.90 -25.65
N VAL A 638 9.07 2.24 -24.54
CA VAL A 638 8.29 2.34 -23.28
C VAL A 638 8.28 3.77 -22.76
N GLU A 639 9.42 4.48 -22.79
CA GLU A 639 9.47 5.89 -22.38
C GLU A 639 8.54 6.77 -23.23
N LEU A 640 8.55 6.61 -24.56
CA LEU A 640 7.73 7.40 -25.46
C LEU A 640 6.23 7.07 -25.39
N LEU A 641 5.88 5.80 -25.19
CA LEU A 641 4.49 5.35 -25.32
C LEU A 641 3.75 5.21 -23.99
N GLU A 642 4.46 4.82 -22.93
CA GLU A 642 3.87 4.57 -21.61
C GLU A 642 4.41 5.55 -20.56
N GLY A 643 5.59 6.13 -20.79
CA GLY A 643 6.36 6.87 -19.81
C GLY A 643 7.18 5.90 -18.96
N HIS A 644 6.53 5.23 -18.01
CA HIS A 644 7.18 4.21 -17.17
C HIS A 644 6.17 3.16 -16.73
N THR A 645 6.67 1.95 -16.44
CA THR A 645 5.87 0.92 -15.77
C THR A 645 5.64 1.31 -14.31
N SER A 646 4.42 1.06 -13.80
CA SER A 646 4.03 1.34 -12.41
C SER A 646 5.04 0.76 -11.42
N VAL A 647 5.59 1.62 -10.55
CA VAL A 647 6.61 1.22 -9.56
C VAL A 647 6.02 0.28 -8.53
N ILE A 648 4.83 0.56 -8.01
CA ILE A 648 4.21 -0.27 -6.96
C ILE A 648 3.91 -1.69 -7.42
N SER A 649 3.56 -1.85 -8.72
CA SER A 649 3.31 -3.17 -9.31
C SER A 649 4.60 -3.99 -9.40
N GLN A 650 5.72 -3.33 -9.72
CA GLN A 650 7.05 -3.95 -9.71
C GLN A 650 7.53 -4.25 -8.29
N GLN A 651 7.21 -3.41 -7.30
CA GLN A 651 7.55 -3.68 -5.91
C GLN A 651 6.82 -4.90 -5.35
N TYR A 652 5.56 -5.13 -5.74
CA TYR A 652 4.83 -6.34 -5.38
C TYR A 652 5.57 -7.61 -5.81
N TYR A 653 5.81 -7.76 -7.12
CA TYR A 653 6.51 -8.93 -7.63
C TYR A 653 7.99 -8.97 -7.22
N GLY A 654 8.61 -7.82 -7.01
CA GLY A 654 9.95 -7.70 -6.45
C GLY A 654 10.04 -8.27 -5.05
N CYS A 655 9.06 -8.00 -4.18
CA CYS A 655 8.98 -8.62 -2.86
C CYS A 655 8.98 -10.15 -2.95
N LEU A 656 8.17 -10.72 -3.84
CA LEU A 656 8.08 -12.18 -4.03
C LEU A 656 9.42 -12.78 -4.50
N LEU A 657 10.03 -12.17 -5.52
CA LEU A 657 11.32 -12.64 -6.05
C LEU A 657 12.44 -12.51 -5.00
N HIS A 658 12.45 -11.42 -4.24
CA HIS A 658 13.42 -11.22 -3.17
C HIS A 658 13.31 -12.32 -2.11
N GLN A 659 12.08 -12.66 -1.70
CA GLN A 659 11.84 -13.76 -0.77
C GLN A 659 12.35 -15.07 -1.34
N LEU A 660 11.97 -15.44 -2.57
CA LEU A 660 12.44 -16.67 -3.21
C LEU A 660 13.98 -16.75 -3.28
N LEU A 661 14.66 -15.62 -3.48
CA LEU A 661 16.12 -15.58 -3.54
C LEU A 661 16.80 -15.66 -2.17
N ALA A 662 16.19 -15.11 -1.12
CA ALA A 662 16.74 -15.13 0.23
C ALA A 662 16.88 -16.54 0.81
N PHE A 663 16.06 -17.51 0.37
CA PHE A 663 16.04 -18.87 0.91
C PHE A 663 17.02 -19.85 0.26
N ARG A 664 17.79 -19.43 -0.75
CA ARG A 664 18.67 -20.36 -1.44
C ARG A 664 20.09 -20.31 -0.89
N ILE A 665 20.56 -21.43 -0.36
CA ILE A 665 21.99 -21.70 -0.20
C ILE A 665 22.55 -21.89 -1.61
N CYS A 666 23.34 -20.93 -2.10
CA CYS A 666 24.01 -21.03 -3.39
C CYS A 666 24.91 -22.27 -3.42
N GLU A 667 24.50 -23.33 -4.11
CA GLU A 667 25.43 -24.38 -4.49
C GLU A 667 26.37 -23.83 -5.58
N PRO A 668 27.71 -23.89 -5.37
CA PRO A 668 28.68 -23.48 -6.38
C PRO A 668 28.74 -24.55 -7.47
N HIS A 669 27.76 -24.55 -8.38
CA HIS A 669 27.85 -25.32 -9.61
C HIS A 669 28.69 -24.53 -10.63
N ALA A 670 29.64 -25.21 -11.27
CA ALA A 670 30.41 -24.65 -12.37
C ALA A 670 29.45 -24.17 -13.46
N GLN A 671 29.53 -22.88 -13.82
CA GLN A 671 28.74 -22.34 -14.93
C GLN A 671 29.11 -23.10 -16.20
N GLN A 672 28.14 -23.81 -16.78
CA GLN A 672 28.32 -24.40 -18.10
C GLN A 672 28.46 -23.27 -19.13
N GLU A 673 29.50 -23.34 -19.96
CA GLU A 673 29.64 -22.42 -21.09
C GLU A 673 28.45 -22.61 -22.04
N ARG A 674 27.68 -21.53 -22.25
CA ARG A 674 26.55 -21.54 -23.18
C ARG A 674 27.08 -21.57 -24.60
N ARG A 675 26.41 -22.34 -25.47
CA ARG A 675 26.70 -22.33 -26.90
C ARG A 675 26.33 -20.96 -27.48
N PRO A 676 27.23 -20.34 -28.28
CA PRO A 676 26.94 -19.06 -28.91
C PRO A 676 25.83 -19.19 -29.95
N ALA A 677 25.07 -18.11 -30.14
CA ALA A 677 23.96 -18.07 -31.07
C ALA A 677 24.48 -18.20 -32.50
N LEU A 678 23.75 -18.93 -33.34
CA LEU A 678 24.09 -19.03 -34.75
C LEU A 678 23.98 -17.63 -35.40
N VAL A 679 25.06 -17.17 -36.04
CA VAL A 679 25.11 -15.89 -36.77
C VAL A 679 23.98 -15.84 -37.82
N LEU A 680 23.34 -14.67 -37.92
CA LEU A 680 22.17 -14.43 -38.75
C LEU A 680 22.52 -14.04 -40.21
N PRO A 681 21.65 -14.35 -41.19
CA PRO A 681 21.71 -13.79 -42.53
C PRO A 681 21.30 -12.30 -42.56
N GLN A 682 21.80 -11.54 -43.54
CA GLN A 682 21.61 -10.08 -43.71
C GLN A 682 20.17 -9.57 -43.97
N ARG A 683 19.12 -10.41 -43.89
CA ARG A 683 17.79 -10.12 -44.49
C ARG A 683 16.60 -10.10 -43.52
N MET A 684 16.81 -9.74 -42.26
CA MET A 684 15.70 -9.54 -41.30
C MET A 684 15.09 -8.14 -41.39
N ILE A 685 13.82 -8.02 -41.00
CA ILE A 685 13.17 -6.71 -40.81
C ILE A 685 13.92 -5.92 -39.72
N GLY A 686 14.28 -4.69 -40.05
CA GLY A 686 14.81 -3.71 -39.09
C GLY A 686 13.68 -2.90 -38.45
N PHE A 687 14.01 -2.02 -37.51
CA PHE A 687 13.04 -1.07 -36.97
C PHE A 687 12.54 -0.13 -38.08
N SER A 688 11.31 0.36 -37.94
CA SER A 688 10.73 1.26 -38.93
C SER A 688 11.49 2.59 -39.00
N ASN A 689 11.54 3.22 -40.18
CA ASN A 689 12.23 4.50 -40.35
C ASN A 689 11.64 5.59 -39.45
N SER A 690 10.32 5.58 -39.24
CA SER A 690 9.63 6.49 -38.32
C SER A 690 10.08 6.28 -36.87
N ALA A 691 10.16 5.03 -36.41
CA ALA A 691 10.66 4.72 -35.06
C ALA A 691 12.12 5.13 -34.90
N ILE A 692 12.99 4.83 -35.87
CA ILE A 692 14.41 5.22 -35.84
C ILE A 692 14.57 6.75 -35.80
N SER A 693 13.81 7.49 -36.62
CA SER A 693 13.88 8.96 -36.63
C SER A 693 13.39 9.54 -35.31
N ALA A 694 12.23 9.08 -34.83
CA ALA A 694 11.66 9.55 -33.58
C ALA A 694 12.57 9.25 -32.38
N ILE A 695 13.16 8.06 -32.31
CA ILE A 695 14.14 7.70 -31.27
C ILE A 695 15.38 8.59 -31.36
N LYS A 696 15.93 8.84 -32.54
CA LYS A 696 17.13 9.67 -32.69
C LYS A 696 16.91 11.14 -32.34
N GLU A 697 15.72 11.66 -32.60
CA GLU A 697 15.35 13.05 -32.31
C GLU A 697 14.88 13.25 -30.86
N ALA A 698 14.41 12.18 -30.20
CA ALA A 698 13.89 12.25 -28.84
C ALA A 698 15.00 12.40 -27.81
N GLU A 699 14.70 13.20 -26.79
CA GLU A 699 15.52 13.34 -25.60
C GLU A 699 15.00 12.40 -24.52
N PHE A 700 15.77 11.33 -24.24
CA PHE A 700 15.42 10.31 -23.25
C PHE A 700 15.96 10.61 -21.85
N SER A 701 15.34 9.98 -20.86
CA SER A 701 15.83 9.90 -19.49
C SER A 701 17.14 9.12 -19.41
N LEU A 702 18.05 9.58 -18.55
CA LEU A 702 19.32 8.89 -18.30
C LEU A 702 19.18 8.03 -17.04
N PRO A 703 19.58 6.75 -17.06
CA PRO A 703 19.60 5.94 -15.85
C PRO A 703 20.71 6.41 -14.90
N ASP A 704 20.45 6.35 -13.60
CA ASP A 704 21.49 6.52 -12.58
C ASP A 704 22.58 5.47 -12.78
N SER A 705 23.83 5.93 -12.91
CA SER A 705 25.00 5.05 -12.94
C SER A 705 25.52 4.82 -11.52
N LYS A 706 26.16 3.68 -11.26
CA LYS A 706 26.79 3.39 -9.96
C LYS A 706 27.92 4.36 -9.59
N GLU A 707 28.42 5.14 -10.56
CA GLU A 707 29.61 5.99 -10.43
C GLU A 707 29.26 7.49 -10.33
N SER A 708 28.03 7.90 -10.66
CA SER A 708 27.57 9.29 -10.60
C SER A 708 26.08 9.40 -10.28
N CYS A 709 25.73 10.04 -9.15
CA CYS A 709 24.35 10.40 -8.83
C CYS A 709 23.93 11.61 -9.67
N VAL A 710 23.16 11.37 -10.74
CA VAL A 710 22.63 12.41 -11.63
C VAL A 710 21.48 13.11 -10.92
N ILE A 711 21.44 14.44 -10.98
CA ILE A 711 20.30 15.22 -10.47
C ILE A 711 19.33 15.46 -11.62
N HIS A 712 18.11 14.92 -11.50
CA HIS A 712 17.11 14.94 -12.57
C HIS A 712 16.15 16.13 -12.49
N MET A 713 16.39 17.19 -13.27
CA MET A 713 15.40 18.26 -13.54
C MET A 713 14.71 18.07 -14.91
N ASP A 714 14.90 16.91 -15.54
CA ASP A 714 14.50 16.55 -16.90
C ASP A 714 13.28 15.61 -16.98
N LEU A 715 12.62 15.27 -15.86
CA LEU A 715 11.45 14.37 -15.84
C LEU A 715 10.13 15.09 -15.53
N ASP A 716 9.02 14.67 -16.15
CA ASP A 716 7.66 15.19 -15.88
C ASP A 716 7.02 14.51 -14.64
N ARG A 717 7.63 14.66 -13.47
CA ARG A 717 7.10 14.12 -12.20
C ARG A 717 7.53 14.94 -11.00
N SER A 718 6.76 14.82 -9.91
CA SER A 718 7.14 15.35 -8.61
C SER A 718 7.96 14.33 -7.81
N PHE A 719 9.05 14.79 -7.22
CA PHE A 719 9.87 14.11 -6.22
C PHE A 719 9.69 14.74 -4.82
N LEU A 720 8.63 15.53 -4.63
CA LEU A 720 8.26 16.02 -3.31
C LEU A 720 7.89 14.84 -2.38
N PRO A 721 8.06 15.02 -1.05
CA PRO A 721 7.70 13.98 -0.11
C PRO A 721 6.22 13.60 -0.18
N ILE A 722 5.92 12.29 -0.12
CA ILE A 722 4.54 11.80 -0.11
C ILE A 722 3.91 12.13 1.26
N PRO A 723 2.78 12.85 1.33
CA PRO A 723 2.10 13.16 2.60
C PRO A 723 1.61 11.90 3.33
N SER A 724 1.50 11.96 4.67
CA SER A 724 1.05 10.83 5.51
C SER A 724 -0.32 10.30 5.10
N ALA A 725 -1.31 11.17 4.87
CA ALA A 725 -2.65 10.77 4.42
C ALA A 725 -2.64 10.00 3.08
N VAL A 726 -1.72 10.35 2.18
CA VAL A 726 -1.51 9.64 0.91
C VAL A 726 -0.88 8.27 1.16
N LYS A 727 0.15 8.19 2.02
CA LYS A 727 0.75 6.91 2.43
C LYS A 727 -0.29 5.97 3.07
N ALA A 728 -1.16 6.51 3.93
CA ALA A 728 -2.26 5.79 4.56
C ALA A 728 -3.20 5.17 3.52
N SER A 729 -3.65 5.99 2.57
CA SER A 729 -4.61 5.60 1.53
C SER A 729 -4.03 4.54 0.59
N ILE A 730 -2.74 4.68 0.23
CA ILE A 730 -2.02 3.65 -0.52
C ILE A 730 -2.00 2.34 0.28
N PHE A 731 -1.53 2.37 1.54
CA PHE A 731 -1.41 1.17 2.36
C PHE A 731 -2.75 0.46 2.56
N GLU A 732 -3.80 1.21 2.91
CA GLU A 732 -5.15 0.70 3.08
C GLU A 732 -5.65 -0.05 1.84
N SER A 733 -5.43 0.52 0.65
CA SER A 733 -5.90 -0.09 -0.60
C SER A 733 -5.36 -1.50 -0.80
N PHE A 734 -4.12 -1.79 -0.37
CA PHE A 734 -3.53 -3.12 -0.44
C PHE A 734 -3.91 -3.99 0.77
N ALA A 735 -4.13 -3.39 1.94
CA ALA A 735 -4.48 -4.09 3.17
C ALA A 735 -5.89 -4.68 3.13
N ARG A 736 -6.86 -3.94 2.59
CA ARG A 736 -8.27 -4.35 2.53
C ARG A 736 -8.49 -5.65 1.76
N GLN A 737 -9.54 -6.35 2.11
CA GLN A 737 -10.03 -7.53 1.40
C GLN A 737 -11.41 -7.28 0.81
N ASN A 738 -11.74 -8.02 -0.26
CA ASN A 738 -13.06 -8.00 -0.88
C ASN A 738 -13.55 -6.60 -1.27
N ILE A 739 -12.64 -5.79 -1.84
CA ILE A 739 -13.00 -4.46 -2.34
C ILE A 739 -14.06 -4.62 -3.43
N MET A 740 -15.24 -4.04 -3.21
CA MET A 740 -16.34 -4.12 -4.16
C MET A 740 -16.05 -3.28 -5.41
N ASP A 741 -16.65 -3.63 -6.56
CA ASP A 741 -16.52 -2.81 -7.78
C ASP A 741 -17.00 -1.37 -7.54
N SER A 742 -18.06 -1.20 -6.74
CA SER A 742 -18.53 0.12 -6.32
C SER A 742 -17.54 0.88 -5.46
N GLU A 743 -16.62 0.19 -4.76
CA GLU A 743 -15.54 0.77 -3.95
C GLU A 743 -14.39 1.30 -4.82
N THR A 744 -14.16 0.70 -5.98
CA THR A 744 -13.13 1.10 -6.95
C THR A 744 -13.65 1.99 -8.08
N ASP A 745 -14.96 2.24 -8.15
CA ASP A 745 -15.53 3.13 -9.16
C ASP A 745 -15.15 4.60 -8.90
N VAL A 746 -14.28 5.13 -9.76
CA VAL A 746 -13.82 6.53 -9.72
C VAL A 746 -14.67 7.46 -10.58
N ARG A 747 -15.67 6.95 -11.34
CA ARG A 747 -16.46 7.75 -12.29
C ARG A 747 -17.09 8.96 -11.60
N SER A 748 -17.85 8.72 -10.54
CA SER A 748 -18.54 9.80 -9.81
C SER A 748 -17.58 10.83 -9.22
N SER A 749 -16.42 10.39 -8.72
CA SER A 749 -15.38 11.28 -8.22
C SER A 749 -14.80 12.15 -9.33
N ILE A 750 -14.43 11.58 -10.49
CA ILE A 750 -13.92 12.36 -11.63
C ILE A 750 -14.98 13.31 -12.17
N GLN A 751 -16.25 12.89 -12.27
CA GLN A 751 -17.34 13.79 -12.67
C GLN A 751 -17.42 15.01 -11.75
N ARG A 752 -17.32 14.80 -10.43
CA ARG A 752 -17.32 15.88 -9.44
C ARG A 752 -16.08 16.77 -9.56
N LEU A 753 -14.91 16.18 -9.82
CA LEU A 753 -13.66 16.93 -10.08
C LEU A 753 -13.88 17.95 -11.19
N LEU A 754 -14.37 17.47 -12.32
CA LEU A 754 -14.44 18.24 -13.55
C LEU A 754 -15.55 19.27 -13.51
N LYS A 755 -16.68 18.94 -12.87
CA LYS A 755 -17.74 19.91 -12.60
C LYS A 755 -17.24 21.02 -11.67
N ARG A 756 -16.45 20.69 -10.64
CA ARG A 756 -15.94 21.67 -9.68
C ARG A 756 -14.82 22.53 -10.25
N ASN A 757 -13.87 21.95 -10.97
CA ASN A 757 -12.66 22.63 -11.44
C ASN A 757 -12.84 23.32 -12.80
N TYR A 758 -13.65 22.75 -13.71
CA TYR A 758 -13.75 23.20 -15.10
C TYR A 758 -15.18 23.44 -15.58
N ASN A 759 -16.16 23.33 -14.67
CA ASN A 759 -17.58 23.28 -14.99
C ASN A 759 -17.88 22.42 -16.22
N TYR A 760 -17.23 21.26 -16.38
CA TYR A 760 -17.42 20.41 -17.56
C TYR A 760 -18.57 19.40 -17.33
N PRO A 761 -19.55 19.30 -18.24
CA PRO A 761 -20.71 18.41 -18.07
C PRO A 761 -20.35 16.99 -18.51
N VAL A 762 -20.38 16.04 -17.57
CA VAL A 762 -20.17 14.61 -17.84
C VAL A 762 -21.47 13.85 -17.64
N ASP A 763 -22.22 13.71 -18.73
CA ASP A 763 -23.55 13.11 -18.74
C ASP A 763 -23.48 11.57 -18.74
N SER A 764 -24.65 10.92 -18.66
CA SER A 764 -24.76 9.45 -18.83
C SER A 764 -24.16 8.95 -20.14
N ASP A 765 -24.17 9.80 -21.15
CA ASP A 765 -23.73 9.48 -22.52
C ASP A 765 -22.23 9.72 -22.74
N SER A 766 -21.51 10.21 -21.73
CA SER A 766 -20.06 10.43 -21.80
C SER A 766 -19.31 9.16 -21.38
N ASP A 767 -18.38 8.72 -22.21
CA ASP A 767 -17.48 7.62 -21.89
C ASP A 767 -16.26 8.16 -21.12
N ILE A 768 -15.92 7.50 -20.01
CA ILE A 768 -14.67 7.75 -19.27
C ILE A 768 -13.78 6.53 -19.43
N ILE A 769 -12.58 6.78 -19.95
CA ILE A 769 -11.56 5.79 -20.30
C ILE A 769 -10.39 5.97 -19.32
N TYR A 770 -9.99 4.91 -18.62
CA TYR A 770 -8.91 4.95 -17.64
C TYR A 770 -7.63 4.34 -18.18
N GLY A 771 -6.49 4.98 -17.95
CA GLY A 771 -5.18 4.50 -18.35
C GLY A 771 -4.18 4.55 -17.20
N SER A 772 -3.09 3.78 -17.31
CA SER A 772 -1.97 3.87 -16.35
C SER A 772 -1.34 5.26 -16.31
N THR A 773 -1.33 5.98 -17.43
CA THR A 773 -0.78 7.34 -17.57
C THR A 773 -1.62 8.15 -18.56
N SER A 774 -1.57 9.48 -18.49
CA SER A 774 -2.19 10.33 -19.52
C SER A 774 -1.53 10.14 -20.89
N LEU A 775 -0.21 9.91 -20.94
CA LEU A 775 0.53 9.63 -22.17
C LEU A 775 0.01 8.38 -22.91
N ALA A 776 -0.27 7.28 -22.19
CA ALA A 776 -0.83 6.07 -22.78
C ALA A 776 -2.20 6.34 -23.43
N LEU A 777 -3.03 7.21 -22.84
CA LEU A 777 -4.32 7.62 -23.39
C LEU A 777 -4.17 8.60 -24.55
N PHE A 778 -3.26 9.57 -24.45
CA PHE A 778 -2.91 10.50 -25.52
C PHE A 778 -2.51 9.77 -26.80
N ASN A 779 -1.69 8.72 -26.68
CA ASN A 779 -1.26 7.90 -27.82
C ASN A 779 -2.43 7.22 -28.55
N LYS A 780 -3.54 6.95 -27.86
CA LYS A 780 -4.76 6.45 -28.51
C LYS A 780 -5.48 7.54 -29.31
N LEU A 781 -5.48 8.79 -28.83
CA LEU A 781 -5.99 9.94 -29.57
C LEU A 781 -5.14 10.20 -30.82
N VAL A 782 -3.82 10.10 -30.71
CA VAL A 782 -2.91 10.20 -31.87
C VAL A 782 -3.22 9.13 -32.91
N ARG A 783 -3.38 7.87 -32.51
CA ARG A 783 -3.76 6.78 -33.44
C ARG A 783 -5.09 7.06 -34.13
N ARG A 784 -6.05 7.62 -33.39
CA ARG A 784 -7.32 8.03 -33.97
C ARG A 784 -7.18 9.16 -34.99
N CYS A 785 -6.35 10.16 -34.71
CA CYS A 785 -6.00 11.19 -35.68
C CYS A 785 -5.39 10.58 -36.96
N VAL A 786 -4.46 9.63 -36.81
CA VAL A 786 -3.86 8.92 -37.96
C VAL A 786 -4.90 8.16 -38.77
N GLN A 787 -5.83 7.44 -38.11
CA GLN A 787 -6.93 6.71 -38.76
C GLN A 787 -7.83 7.65 -39.58
N GLU A 788 -8.15 8.81 -39.02
CA GLU A 788 -8.95 9.82 -39.69
C GLU A 788 -8.14 10.54 -40.78
N ARG A 789 -6.86 10.21 -41.01
CA ARG A 789 -5.95 10.95 -41.90
C ARG A 789 -5.89 12.44 -41.53
N GLY A 790 -5.97 12.72 -40.24
CA GLY A 790 -5.93 14.06 -39.67
C GLY A 790 -4.51 14.62 -39.53
N ILE A 791 -4.44 15.87 -39.09
CA ILE A 791 -3.20 16.56 -38.75
C ILE A 791 -3.27 16.94 -37.27
N PHE A 792 -2.30 16.49 -36.48
CA PHE A 792 -2.17 16.84 -35.06
C PHE A 792 -1.42 18.17 -34.94
N VAL A 793 -2.06 19.17 -34.35
CA VAL A 793 -1.59 20.55 -34.29
C VAL A 793 -1.16 20.85 -32.85
N PHE A 794 0.12 21.14 -32.65
CA PHE A 794 0.73 21.41 -31.35
C PHE A 794 1.16 22.88 -31.22
N PRO A 795 1.01 23.55 -30.06
CA PRO A 795 1.75 24.77 -29.80
C PRO A 795 3.26 24.53 -29.80
N LEU A 796 4.01 25.50 -30.31
CA LEU A 796 5.46 25.57 -30.08
C LEU A 796 5.70 25.67 -28.56
N GLY A 797 6.53 24.78 -28.02
CA GLY A 797 6.63 24.62 -26.56
C GLY A 797 5.64 23.63 -25.97
N THR A 798 5.22 22.60 -26.71
CA THR A 798 4.51 21.45 -26.14
C THR A 798 5.49 20.52 -25.42
N ASN A 799 5.00 19.72 -24.47
CA ASN A 799 5.75 18.61 -23.89
C ASN A 799 6.45 17.76 -24.99
N GLY A 800 7.78 17.64 -24.88
CA GLY A 800 8.62 16.97 -25.87
C GLY A 800 8.30 15.49 -26.07
N HIS A 801 7.85 14.80 -25.03
CA HIS A 801 7.46 13.39 -25.13
C HIS A 801 6.21 13.21 -25.98
N TYR A 802 5.22 14.11 -25.89
CA TYR A 802 4.00 14.01 -26.70
C TYR A 802 4.28 14.21 -28.19
N VAL A 803 5.13 15.19 -28.52
CA VAL A 803 5.54 15.44 -29.90
C VAL A 803 6.34 14.25 -30.44
N SER A 804 7.26 13.71 -29.65
CA SER A 804 8.07 12.55 -30.03
C SER A 804 7.23 11.28 -30.19
N ALA A 805 6.26 11.06 -29.31
CA ALA A 805 5.32 9.94 -29.40
C ALA A 805 4.42 10.06 -30.63
N ALA A 806 3.95 11.26 -30.97
CA ALA A 806 3.18 11.50 -32.18
C ALA A 806 3.97 11.18 -33.46
N LYS A 807 5.24 11.59 -33.52
CA LYS A 807 6.17 11.23 -34.61
C LYS A 807 6.41 9.71 -34.65
N PHE A 808 6.63 9.07 -33.50
CA PHE A 808 6.84 7.62 -33.41
C PHE A 808 5.61 6.82 -33.92
N LEU A 809 4.40 7.34 -33.68
CA LEU A 809 3.15 6.78 -34.18
C LEU A 809 2.82 7.20 -35.64
N ASN A 810 3.77 7.85 -36.32
CA ASN A 810 3.67 8.29 -37.70
C ASN A 810 2.50 9.27 -37.96
N ALA A 811 2.21 10.14 -36.99
CA ALA A 811 1.20 11.18 -37.14
C ALA A 811 1.72 12.37 -37.94
N ASN A 812 0.88 12.93 -38.80
CA ASN A 812 1.14 14.21 -39.44
C ASN A 812 1.01 15.30 -38.40
N THR A 813 2.08 16.06 -38.13
CA THR A 813 2.09 17.11 -37.12
C THR A 813 2.27 18.50 -37.73
N LEU A 814 1.62 19.50 -37.15
CA LEU A 814 1.81 20.92 -37.44
C LEU A 814 2.08 21.69 -36.15
N THR A 815 2.82 22.79 -36.22
CA THR A 815 3.15 23.61 -35.05
C THR A 815 2.54 24.99 -35.14
N ILE A 816 1.86 25.43 -34.07
CA ILE A 816 1.35 26.80 -33.88
C ILE A 816 2.47 27.65 -33.27
N PRO A 817 2.87 28.77 -33.90
CA PRO A 817 3.86 29.67 -33.32
C PRO A 817 3.40 30.25 -31.97
N THR A 818 4.30 30.30 -30.99
CA THR A 818 4.07 30.92 -29.67
C THR A 818 5.21 31.90 -29.35
N LYS A 819 5.01 32.78 -28.38
CA LYS A 819 5.97 33.85 -28.03
C LYS A 819 6.35 33.81 -26.56
N SER A 820 7.58 34.20 -26.24
CA SER A 820 8.05 34.29 -24.84
C SER A 820 7.28 35.35 -24.04
N SER A 821 6.85 36.44 -24.67
CA SER A 821 6.07 37.52 -24.04
C SER A 821 4.71 37.08 -23.49
N SER A 822 4.13 36.01 -24.06
CA SER A 822 2.88 35.42 -23.61
C SER A 822 3.09 34.17 -22.74
N GLY A 823 4.33 33.87 -22.33
CA GLY A 823 4.66 32.64 -21.61
C GLY A 823 4.52 31.38 -22.46
N PHE A 824 4.65 31.53 -23.78
CA PHE A 824 4.41 30.50 -24.80
C PHE A 824 2.96 29.97 -24.85
N LYS A 825 1.99 30.79 -24.45
CA LYS A 825 0.56 30.54 -24.70
C LYS A 825 0.25 30.55 -26.21
N ILE A 826 -0.79 29.80 -26.59
CA ILE A 826 -1.42 29.93 -27.90
C ILE A 826 -2.12 31.28 -27.95
N GLU A 827 -1.70 32.13 -28.89
CA GLU A 827 -2.40 33.37 -29.18
C GLU A 827 -3.56 33.08 -30.16
N PRO A 828 -4.78 33.62 -29.95
CA PRO A 828 -5.94 33.37 -30.82
C PRO A 828 -5.66 33.62 -32.30
N SER A 829 -4.97 34.72 -32.64
CA SER A 829 -4.59 35.03 -34.02
C SER A 829 -3.67 33.99 -34.64
N ALA A 830 -2.69 33.48 -33.89
CA ALA A 830 -1.76 32.46 -34.37
C ALA A 830 -2.48 31.12 -34.63
N LEU A 831 -3.46 30.76 -33.80
CA LEU A 831 -4.30 29.59 -34.04
C LEU A 831 -5.16 29.76 -35.30
N GLU A 832 -5.81 30.92 -35.43
CA GLU A 832 -6.65 31.24 -36.59
C GLU A 832 -5.84 31.22 -37.90
N ASP A 833 -4.67 31.84 -37.92
CA ASP A 833 -3.76 31.81 -39.07
C ASP A 833 -3.31 30.38 -39.40
N THR A 834 -3.01 29.56 -38.40
CA THR A 834 -2.55 28.18 -38.60
C THR A 834 -3.65 27.32 -39.22
N LEU A 835 -4.90 27.48 -38.79
CA LEU A 835 -6.05 26.72 -39.29
C LEU A 835 -6.57 27.23 -40.65
N ASN A 836 -6.39 28.52 -40.96
CA ASN A 836 -6.88 29.11 -42.22
C ASN A 836 -5.91 28.94 -43.41
N ASN A 837 -4.60 28.82 -43.17
CA ASN A 837 -3.59 28.98 -44.23
C ASN A 837 -3.37 27.75 -45.15
N LYS A 838 -4.09 26.61 -45.03
CA LYS A 838 -3.94 25.46 -45.95
C LYS A 838 -5.24 24.68 -46.23
N GLU A 839 -5.49 24.36 -47.50
CA GLU A 839 -6.54 23.44 -47.98
C GLU A 839 -6.13 21.96 -47.78
N PRO A 840 -7.01 21.03 -47.32
CA PRO A 840 -8.19 21.21 -46.46
C PRO A 840 -7.90 20.70 -45.03
N PHE A 841 -7.83 21.59 -44.04
CA PHE A 841 -7.80 21.26 -42.60
C PHE A 841 -9.12 20.67 -42.05
N SER A 842 -9.92 19.98 -42.86
CA SER A 842 -11.21 19.41 -42.46
C SER A 842 -11.11 18.34 -41.34
N ARG A 843 -9.88 18.01 -40.89
CA ARG A 843 -9.57 17.00 -39.88
C ARG A 843 -8.38 17.42 -38.97
N ALA A 844 -8.29 18.70 -38.62
CA ALA A 844 -7.30 19.16 -37.64
C ALA A 844 -7.63 18.67 -36.22
N TRP A 845 -6.59 18.30 -35.45
CA TRP A 845 -6.64 17.93 -34.05
C TRP A 845 -5.77 18.89 -33.24
N VAL A 846 -6.36 19.85 -32.53
CA VAL A 846 -5.64 20.89 -31.79
C VAL A 846 -5.38 20.42 -30.35
N TYR A 847 -4.11 20.44 -29.93
CA TYR A 847 -3.71 20.12 -28.56
C TYR A 847 -3.57 21.40 -27.71
N ILE A 848 -4.19 21.40 -26.54
CA ILE A 848 -4.14 22.49 -25.56
C ILE A 848 -3.79 21.92 -24.19
N SER A 849 -2.61 22.25 -23.65
CA SER A 849 -2.24 21.93 -22.25
C SER A 849 -2.74 23.04 -21.33
N GLY A 850 -3.73 22.77 -20.47
CA GLY A 850 -4.19 23.77 -19.52
C GLY A 850 -5.21 23.25 -18.49
N PRO A 851 -5.49 23.99 -17.40
CA PRO A 851 -5.08 25.37 -17.15
C PRO A 851 -3.58 25.65 -17.09
N THR A 852 -2.81 24.75 -16.50
CA THR A 852 -1.35 24.88 -16.42
C THR A 852 -0.67 24.30 -17.66
N ILE A 853 0.20 25.10 -18.28
CA ILE A 853 0.95 24.72 -19.48
C ILE A 853 2.22 23.98 -19.07
N ASN A 854 2.43 22.77 -19.58
CA ASN A 854 3.73 22.11 -19.53
C ASN A 854 4.44 22.32 -20.88
N PRO A 855 5.63 22.96 -20.92
CA PRO A 855 6.59 23.14 -19.82
C PRO A 855 6.73 24.53 -19.18
N SER A 856 6.01 25.54 -19.66
CA SER A 856 6.23 26.93 -19.20
C SER A 856 5.73 27.24 -17.79
N GLY A 857 4.75 26.47 -17.28
CA GLY A 857 4.10 26.71 -16.00
C GLY A 857 3.17 27.93 -15.98
N PHE A 858 2.84 28.49 -17.14
CA PHE A 858 1.87 29.58 -17.27
C PHE A 858 0.43 29.07 -17.25
N LEU A 859 -0.51 29.97 -16.92
CA LEU A 859 -1.94 29.68 -16.84
C LEU A 859 -2.71 30.33 -17.98
N TYR A 860 -3.65 29.59 -18.56
CA TYR A 860 -4.68 30.14 -19.45
C TYR A 860 -5.88 30.68 -18.66
N SER A 861 -6.39 31.84 -19.08
CA SER A 861 -7.68 32.35 -18.64
C SER A 861 -8.86 31.53 -19.15
N ALA A 862 -9.97 31.64 -18.43
CA ALA A 862 -11.28 31.25 -18.96
C ALA A 862 -11.56 31.93 -20.31
N LYS A 863 -11.30 33.24 -20.43
CA LYS A 863 -11.49 34.00 -21.67
C LYS A 863 -10.58 33.54 -22.81
N GLU A 864 -9.29 33.31 -22.56
CA GLU A 864 -8.37 32.79 -23.57
C GLU A 864 -8.83 31.42 -24.07
N ILE A 865 -9.25 30.51 -23.18
CA ILE A 865 -9.76 29.21 -23.60
C ILE A 865 -11.06 29.30 -24.39
N GLU A 866 -12.00 30.15 -23.96
CA GLU A 866 -13.24 30.42 -24.69
C GLU A 866 -12.95 30.86 -26.14
N GLU A 867 -12.05 31.83 -26.31
CA GLU A 867 -11.62 32.31 -27.63
C GLU A 867 -10.96 31.22 -28.49
N LEU A 868 -10.07 30.42 -27.90
CA LEU A 868 -9.40 29.32 -28.61
C LEU A 868 -10.40 28.24 -29.06
N LEU A 869 -11.32 27.85 -28.17
CA LEU A 869 -12.33 26.85 -28.48
C LEU A 869 -13.31 27.35 -29.55
N TYR A 870 -13.69 28.62 -29.51
CA TYR A 870 -14.51 29.24 -30.56
C TYR A 870 -13.83 29.18 -31.94
N ILE A 871 -12.54 29.47 -32.00
CA ILE A 871 -11.75 29.36 -33.25
C ILE A 871 -11.69 27.91 -33.75
N CYS A 872 -11.48 26.94 -32.85
CA CYS A 872 -11.50 25.52 -33.19
C CYS A 872 -12.87 25.07 -33.73
N ALA A 873 -13.96 25.46 -33.05
CA ALA A 873 -15.32 25.11 -33.44
C ALA A 873 -15.67 25.66 -34.83
N ARG A 874 -15.37 26.92 -35.09
CA ARG A 874 -15.60 27.55 -36.40
C ARG A 874 -14.86 26.84 -37.55
N ASN A 875 -13.72 26.22 -37.26
CA ASN A 875 -12.91 25.46 -38.21
C ASN A 875 -13.19 23.95 -38.21
N ALA A 876 -14.21 23.49 -37.47
CA ALA A 876 -14.52 22.06 -37.27
C ALA A 876 -13.30 21.23 -36.81
N ALA A 877 -12.39 21.84 -36.05
CA ALA A 877 -11.21 21.18 -35.52
C ALA A 877 -11.56 20.40 -34.23
N ARG A 878 -11.06 19.17 -34.12
CA ARG A 878 -11.15 18.39 -32.87
C ARG A 878 -10.18 18.97 -31.86
N VAL A 879 -10.55 18.98 -30.58
CA VAL A 879 -9.73 19.59 -29.54
C VAL A 879 -9.37 18.54 -28.49
N VAL A 880 -8.10 18.48 -28.14
CA VAL A 880 -7.60 17.73 -26.97
C VAL A 880 -7.19 18.74 -25.92
N ILE A 881 -7.94 18.78 -24.82
CA ILE A 881 -7.61 19.59 -23.65
C ILE A 881 -6.91 18.66 -22.65
N ASP A 882 -5.64 18.92 -22.35
CA ASP A 882 -4.87 18.16 -21.37
C ASP A 882 -4.72 18.94 -20.05
N THR A 883 -5.38 18.44 -19.01
CA THR A 883 -5.36 18.97 -17.65
C THR A 883 -4.33 18.29 -16.74
N SER A 884 -3.56 17.32 -17.25
CA SER A 884 -2.66 16.44 -16.47
C SER A 884 -1.59 17.17 -15.64
N PHE A 885 -1.25 18.40 -16.03
CA PHE A 885 -0.23 19.22 -15.34
C PHE A 885 -0.82 20.28 -14.40
N SER A 886 -2.14 20.25 -14.18
CA SER A 886 -2.86 21.22 -13.35
C SER A 886 -3.15 20.68 -11.94
N GLY A 887 -3.56 21.56 -11.02
CA GLY A 887 -3.93 21.24 -9.64
C GLY A 887 -2.98 21.75 -8.57
N LEU A 888 -1.77 22.19 -8.95
CA LEU A 888 -0.74 22.76 -8.08
C LEU A 888 -0.36 24.20 -8.49
N GLU A 889 -1.36 25.02 -8.78
CA GLU A 889 -1.20 26.45 -9.06
C GLU A 889 -0.94 27.24 -7.77
N PHE A 890 0.01 28.19 -7.79
CA PHE A 890 0.48 28.88 -6.58
C PHE A 890 0.68 30.41 -6.71
N GLN A 891 0.59 30.97 -7.92
CA GLN A 891 0.51 32.42 -8.14
C GLN A 891 -0.84 32.76 -8.80
N THR A 892 -1.87 32.90 -7.96
CA THR A 892 -3.24 33.23 -8.39
C THR A 892 -3.67 34.64 -8.01
N ASP A 893 -2.76 35.43 -7.42
CA ASP A 893 -3.06 36.71 -6.77
C ASP A 893 -3.48 37.82 -7.76
N ASP A 894 -3.05 37.73 -9.02
CA ASP A 894 -3.28 38.75 -10.08
C ASP A 894 -4.53 38.49 -10.94
N TRP A 895 -5.52 37.74 -10.43
CA TRP A 895 -6.55 37.13 -11.28
C TRP A 895 -7.99 37.26 -10.77
N PRO A 896 -8.98 37.59 -11.64
CA PRO A 896 -9.39 38.95 -11.95
C PRO A 896 -10.19 39.65 -10.81
N PHE A 897 -10.07 39.22 -9.55
CA PHE A 897 -10.75 39.84 -8.41
C PHE A 897 -9.76 40.31 -7.33
N PRO A 898 -9.06 41.45 -7.54
CA PRO A 898 -8.20 42.02 -6.51
C PRO A 898 -9.04 42.34 -5.26
N GLY A 899 -8.67 41.74 -4.12
CA GLY A 899 -9.30 42.03 -2.82
C GLY A 899 -10.43 41.09 -2.37
N VAL A 900 -10.72 40.00 -3.10
CA VAL A 900 -11.64 38.95 -2.66
C VAL A 900 -10.84 37.71 -2.26
N GLN A 901 -10.70 37.45 -0.95
CA GLN A 901 -10.24 36.16 -0.45
C GLN A 901 -11.33 35.12 -0.67
N PHE A 902 -11.26 34.39 -1.78
CA PHE A 902 -11.95 33.10 -1.85
C PHE A 902 -11.27 32.13 -0.88
N PRO A 903 -11.99 31.20 -0.24
CA PRO A 903 -11.33 30.06 0.39
C PRO A 903 -10.39 29.43 -0.66
N PHE A 904 -9.17 29.05 -0.26
CA PHE A 904 -8.03 28.55 -1.07
C PHE A 904 -8.32 27.40 -2.08
N ASN A 905 -9.60 27.03 -2.22
CA ASN A 905 -10.12 25.84 -2.85
C ASN A 905 -10.98 26.12 -4.10
N ARG A 906 -10.96 27.34 -4.65
CA ARG A 906 -11.83 27.72 -5.78
C ARG A 906 -11.14 28.65 -6.79
N TRP A 907 -10.18 28.15 -7.57
CA TRP A 907 -9.71 28.83 -8.80
C TRP A 907 -8.82 27.97 -9.74
N PRO A 908 -8.83 28.16 -11.08
CA PRO A 908 -9.81 28.87 -11.93
C PRO A 908 -10.95 27.95 -12.35
N CYS A 909 -12.21 28.36 -12.12
CA CYS A 909 -13.34 27.76 -12.83
C CYS A 909 -13.26 28.21 -14.30
N TRP A 910 -12.62 27.43 -15.16
CA TRP A 910 -13.04 27.44 -16.56
C TRP A 910 -14.54 27.11 -16.58
N ASP A 911 -15.29 27.72 -17.51
CA ASP A 911 -16.68 27.37 -17.75
C ASP A 911 -16.79 26.63 -19.08
N LEU A 912 -16.36 25.37 -19.10
CA LEU A 912 -16.36 24.59 -20.34
C LEU A 912 -17.78 24.21 -20.77
N GLU A 913 -18.74 24.04 -19.84
CA GLU A 913 -20.16 23.84 -20.18
C GLU A 913 -20.70 25.03 -20.96
N GLY A 914 -20.57 26.25 -20.43
CA GLY A 914 -21.04 27.47 -21.11
C GLY A 914 -20.39 27.64 -22.48
N CYS A 915 -19.08 27.43 -22.58
CA CYS A 915 -18.37 27.47 -23.86
C CYS A 915 -18.97 26.47 -24.86
N LEU A 916 -19.12 25.20 -24.46
CA LEU A 916 -19.58 24.14 -25.37
C LEU A 916 -21.05 24.33 -25.77
N ASP A 917 -21.90 24.83 -24.88
CA ASP A 917 -23.31 25.14 -25.15
C ASP A 917 -23.45 26.28 -26.16
N ASP A 918 -22.66 27.36 -26.02
CA ASP A 918 -22.64 28.48 -26.96
C ASP A 918 -22.20 28.07 -28.38
N MET A 919 -21.49 26.95 -28.49
CA MET A 919 -21.00 26.40 -29.75
C MET A 919 -21.90 25.26 -30.31
N ALA A 920 -23.00 24.91 -29.63
CA ALA A 920 -23.86 23.78 -29.98
C ALA A 920 -24.38 23.87 -31.44
N GLY A 921 -24.06 22.86 -32.26
CA GLY A 921 -24.44 22.77 -33.68
C GLY A 921 -23.27 22.87 -34.69
N HIS A 922 -22.08 23.29 -34.24
CA HIS A 922 -20.90 23.49 -35.11
C HIS A 922 -19.62 22.73 -34.66
N VAL A 923 -19.67 21.95 -33.58
CA VAL A 923 -18.46 21.47 -32.87
C VAL A 923 -18.04 20.06 -33.26
N ALA A 924 -16.77 19.91 -33.65
CA ALA A 924 -16.05 18.64 -33.70
C ALA A 924 -15.68 18.17 -32.27
N PRO A 925 -15.53 16.86 -32.01
CA PRO A 925 -15.43 16.33 -30.64
C PRO A 925 -14.29 16.95 -29.81
N VAL A 926 -14.61 17.33 -28.57
CA VAL A 926 -13.65 17.77 -27.54
C VAL A 926 -13.33 16.59 -26.64
N TYR A 927 -12.05 16.28 -26.51
CA TYR A 927 -11.50 15.23 -25.67
C TYR A 927 -10.82 15.86 -24.47
N LEU A 928 -11.21 15.47 -23.26
CA LEU A 928 -10.60 15.95 -22.03
C LEU A 928 -9.69 14.85 -21.47
N LEU A 929 -8.39 15.11 -21.50
CA LEU A 929 -7.34 14.25 -20.97
C LEU A 929 -6.88 14.79 -19.62
N GLY A 930 -6.64 13.93 -18.63
CA GLY A 930 -6.09 14.35 -17.35
C GLY A 930 -5.32 13.24 -16.63
N GLU A 931 -4.54 13.64 -15.64
CA GLU A 931 -3.81 12.77 -14.73
C GLU A 931 -3.92 13.34 -13.30
N LEU A 932 -4.23 12.48 -12.33
CA LEU A 932 -4.54 12.91 -10.97
C LEU A 932 -3.31 12.96 -10.04
N SER A 933 -2.14 12.54 -10.52
CA SER A 933 -0.93 12.32 -9.72
C SER A 933 -0.42 13.62 -9.06
N LEU A 934 -0.30 14.70 -9.84
CA LEU A 934 0.13 16.01 -9.35
C LEU A 934 -0.91 16.64 -8.44
N GLU A 935 -2.17 16.68 -8.89
CA GLU A 935 -3.27 17.32 -8.17
C GLU A 935 -3.53 16.72 -6.77
N LEU A 936 -3.28 15.42 -6.60
CA LEU A 936 -3.45 14.72 -5.33
C LEU A 936 -2.14 14.52 -4.57
N THR A 937 -1.04 15.15 -5.01
CA THR A 937 0.29 15.07 -4.37
C THR A 937 0.82 13.64 -4.26
N ILE A 938 0.42 12.77 -5.18
CA ILE A 938 0.82 11.36 -5.23
C ILE A 938 2.07 11.26 -6.09
N ALA A 939 3.24 11.41 -5.47
CA ALA A 939 4.51 11.23 -6.18
C ALA A 939 4.58 9.80 -6.73
N GLY A 940 4.93 9.63 -8.01
CA GLY A 940 5.30 8.34 -8.63
C GLY A 940 4.18 7.29 -8.88
N LEU A 941 2.94 7.52 -8.46
CA LEU A 941 1.79 6.71 -8.91
C LEU A 941 0.96 7.52 -9.91
N LYS A 942 0.73 6.94 -11.08
CA LYS A 942 0.03 7.59 -12.18
C LYS A 942 -1.37 7.00 -12.37
N PHE A 943 -2.31 7.85 -12.73
CA PHE A 943 -3.69 7.50 -13.06
C PHE A 943 -4.22 8.50 -14.07
N GLY A 944 -4.29 8.06 -15.33
CA GLY A 944 -4.81 8.86 -16.43
C GLY A 944 -6.30 8.61 -16.63
N PHE A 945 -7.02 9.66 -17.03
CA PHE A 945 -8.40 9.54 -17.51
C PHE A 945 -8.60 10.34 -18.80
N LEU A 946 -9.49 9.85 -19.66
CA LEU A 946 -9.90 10.47 -20.90
C LEU A 946 -11.43 10.47 -20.98
N ILE A 947 -12.01 11.63 -21.29
CA ILE A 947 -13.46 11.78 -21.49
C ILE A 947 -13.75 12.07 -22.94
N SER A 948 -14.74 11.35 -23.47
CA SER A 948 -15.25 11.55 -24.81
C SER A 948 -16.77 11.49 -24.84
N LYS A 949 -17.39 12.42 -25.59
CA LYS A 949 -18.82 12.39 -25.93
C LYS A 949 -19.09 11.76 -27.30
N ASP A 950 -18.06 11.19 -27.93
CA ASP A 950 -18.16 10.65 -29.28
C ASP A 950 -18.77 9.24 -29.26
N ARG A 951 -20.01 9.11 -29.75
CA ARG A 951 -20.80 7.86 -29.76
C ARG A 951 -20.42 6.88 -30.89
N SER A 952 -19.31 7.06 -31.60
CA SER A 952 -18.83 6.12 -32.63
C SER A 952 -18.37 4.78 -32.02
N SER A 953 -19.35 3.99 -31.60
CA SER A 953 -19.25 2.69 -30.91
C SER A 953 -18.58 1.56 -31.71
N GLU A 954 -18.26 1.79 -33.00
CA GLU A 954 -17.53 0.81 -33.82
C GLU A 954 -16.05 0.65 -33.40
N TYR A 955 -15.48 1.63 -32.68
CA TYR A 955 -14.07 1.66 -32.30
C TYR A 955 -13.85 1.87 -30.80
N SER A 956 -14.38 0.96 -29.95
CA SER A 956 -13.97 0.87 -28.54
C SER A 956 -12.44 0.82 -28.44
N PHE A 957 -11.83 1.77 -27.73
CA PHE A 957 -10.39 1.80 -27.44
C PHE A 957 -10.05 0.55 -26.60
N PRO A 958 -9.39 -0.49 -27.16
CA PRO A 958 -8.91 -1.57 -26.31
C PRO A 958 -7.75 -0.99 -25.48
N ILE A 959 -7.99 -0.79 -24.19
CA ILE A 959 -6.97 -0.28 -23.26
C ILE A 959 -6.15 -1.48 -22.79
N SER A 960 -4.93 -1.57 -23.27
CA SER A 960 -3.93 -2.59 -22.90
C SER A 960 -3.28 -2.32 -21.53
N SER A 961 -3.35 -1.07 -21.03
CA SER A 961 -2.80 -0.64 -19.75
C SER A 961 -3.85 0.06 -18.88
N GLN A 962 -4.60 -0.71 -18.10
CA GLN A 962 -5.57 -0.17 -17.13
C GLN A 962 -4.95 -0.03 -15.74
N PRO A 963 -5.37 0.98 -14.95
CA PRO A 963 -4.96 1.08 -13.57
C PRO A 963 -5.59 -0.03 -12.73
N HIS A 964 -4.77 -0.62 -11.86
CA HIS A 964 -5.18 -1.66 -10.91
C HIS A 964 -6.27 -1.18 -9.93
N SER A 965 -7.10 -2.09 -9.45
CA SER A 965 -8.16 -1.88 -8.46
C SER A 965 -7.71 -1.13 -7.21
N THR A 966 -6.52 -1.45 -6.66
CA THR A 966 -6.00 -0.75 -5.46
C THR A 966 -5.61 0.70 -5.74
N LEU A 967 -5.11 0.99 -6.96
CA LEU A 967 -4.87 2.37 -7.38
C LEU A 967 -6.20 3.11 -7.53
N LYS A 968 -7.18 2.53 -8.22
CA LYS A 968 -8.53 3.11 -8.35
C LYS A 968 -9.13 3.45 -6.99
N TYR A 969 -9.04 2.54 -6.02
CA TYR A 969 -9.47 2.76 -4.64
C TYR A 969 -8.72 3.95 -3.99
N THR A 970 -7.39 3.96 -4.08
CA THR A 970 -6.55 5.03 -3.52
C THR A 970 -6.95 6.41 -4.07
N PHE A 971 -7.08 6.52 -5.41
CA PHE A 971 -7.49 7.76 -6.07
C PHE A 971 -8.90 8.18 -5.66
N ARG A 972 -9.84 7.24 -5.58
CA ARG A 972 -11.19 7.54 -5.13
C ARG A 972 -11.21 8.08 -3.70
N LYS A 973 -10.48 7.45 -2.78
CA LYS A 973 -10.41 7.87 -1.37
C LYS A 973 -9.83 9.29 -1.24
N LEU A 974 -8.71 9.56 -1.92
CA LEU A 974 -8.07 10.88 -1.89
C LEU A 974 -8.93 11.98 -2.53
N LEU A 975 -9.65 11.66 -3.60
CA LEU A 975 -10.65 12.56 -4.18
C LEU A 975 -11.80 12.83 -3.18
N GLY A 976 -12.25 11.80 -2.44
CA GLY A 976 -13.21 11.94 -1.34
C GLY A 976 -12.75 12.97 -0.30
N LEU A 977 -11.55 12.77 0.26
CA LEU A 977 -10.95 13.71 1.23
C LEU A 977 -10.88 15.14 0.70
N LYS A 978 -10.54 15.31 -0.59
CA LYS A 978 -10.52 16.62 -1.24
C LYS A 978 -11.90 17.26 -1.35
N TYR A 979 -12.95 16.47 -1.60
CA TYR A 979 -14.31 16.98 -1.74
C TYR A 979 -14.98 17.29 -0.43
N ASP A 980 -14.75 16.45 0.56
CA ASP A 980 -15.31 16.60 1.90
C ASP A 980 -14.64 17.76 2.66
N LEU A 981 -13.68 18.44 2.01
CA LEU A 981 -12.91 19.56 2.54
C LEU A 981 -12.21 19.16 3.84
N ASP A 982 -11.70 17.93 3.87
CA ASP A 982 -10.91 17.45 5.00
C ASP A 982 -9.80 18.47 5.29
N GLU A 983 -9.82 19.00 6.51
CA GLU A 983 -8.97 20.12 6.90
C GLU A 983 -7.50 19.71 6.84
N HIS A 984 -7.19 18.48 7.27
CA HIS A 984 -5.85 17.95 7.27
C HIS A 984 -5.31 17.79 5.85
N PHE A 985 -6.05 17.14 4.95
CA PHE A 985 -5.66 16.94 3.57
C PHE A 985 -5.56 18.26 2.78
N SER A 986 -6.49 19.20 3.02
CA SER A 986 -6.46 20.53 2.40
C SER A 986 -5.20 21.32 2.80
N ASN A 987 -4.82 21.28 4.09
CA ASN A 987 -3.60 21.90 4.59
C ASN A 987 -2.34 21.28 3.97
N LEU A 988 -2.30 19.96 3.78
CA LEU A 988 -1.19 19.26 3.11
C LEU A 988 -0.99 19.72 1.66
N ILE A 989 -2.07 19.88 0.89
CA ILE A 989 -2.00 20.39 -0.48
C ILE A 989 -1.51 21.85 -0.48
N ALA A 990 -1.96 22.67 0.46
CA ALA A 990 -1.53 24.06 0.58
C ALA A 990 -0.02 24.17 0.89
N GLU A 991 0.50 23.34 1.80
CA GLU A 991 1.94 23.27 2.11
C GLU A 991 2.80 22.91 0.89
N GLN A 992 2.33 21.95 0.09
CA GLN A 992 2.99 21.53 -1.15
C GLN A 992 3.02 22.66 -2.18
N ARG A 993 1.92 23.41 -2.34
CA ARG A 993 1.85 24.59 -3.21
C ARG A 993 2.80 25.70 -2.77
N GLU A 994 2.87 25.98 -1.47
CA GLU A 994 3.77 27.00 -0.95
C GLU A 994 5.25 26.58 -1.10
N THR A 995 5.54 25.29 -0.92
CA THR A 995 6.87 24.73 -1.18
C THR A 995 7.28 24.91 -2.64
N LEU A 996 6.38 24.62 -3.58
CA LEU A 996 6.61 24.83 -5.02
C LEU A 996 6.80 26.31 -5.36
N LYS A 997 6.00 27.21 -4.79
CA LYS A 997 6.14 28.66 -4.94
C LYS A 997 7.50 29.16 -4.47
N GLY A 998 7.92 28.76 -3.27
CA GLY A 998 9.21 29.12 -2.71
C GLY A 998 10.38 28.65 -3.58
N ARG A 999 10.29 27.43 -4.12
CA ARG A 999 11.33 26.86 -5.00
C ARG A 999 11.36 27.48 -6.38
N ALA A 1000 10.20 27.75 -6.99
CA ALA A 1000 10.12 28.46 -8.25
C ALA A 1000 10.81 29.84 -8.14
N ASN A 1001 10.49 30.59 -7.08
CA ASN A 1001 11.11 31.89 -6.82
C ASN A 1001 12.64 31.78 -6.59
N HIS A 1002 13.09 30.74 -5.88
CA HIS A 1002 14.52 30.51 -5.65
C HIS A 1002 15.25 30.15 -6.94
N LEU A 1003 14.72 29.20 -7.72
CA LEU A 1003 15.31 28.77 -8.99
C LEU A 1003 15.39 29.94 -9.98
N MET A 1004 14.32 30.72 -10.11
CA MET A 1004 14.29 31.90 -10.98
C MET A 1004 15.43 32.87 -10.66
N LYS A 1005 15.57 33.26 -9.38
CA LYS A 1005 16.67 34.14 -8.93
C LYS A 1005 18.04 33.54 -9.22
N THR A 1006 18.22 32.25 -8.98
CA THR A 1006 19.51 31.56 -9.23
C THR A 1006 19.85 31.56 -10.72
N LEU A 1007 18.89 31.23 -11.59
CA LEU A 1007 19.06 31.22 -13.05
C LEU A 1007 19.40 32.62 -13.58
N GLU A 1008 18.65 33.65 -13.19
CA GLU A 1008 18.91 35.05 -13.58
C GLU A 1008 20.31 35.51 -13.15
N ASN A 1009 20.70 35.24 -11.90
CA ASN A 1009 22.05 35.54 -11.40
C ASN A 1009 23.14 34.75 -12.12
N CYS A 1010 22.79 33.64 -12.77
CA CYS A 1010 23.68 32.81 -13.57
C CYS A 1010 23.59 33.11 -15.07
N GLY A 1011 23.00 34.22 -15.49
CA GLY A 1011 23.00 34.65 -16.89
C GLY A 1011 22.02 33.88 -17.80
N TRP A 1012 20.96 33.34 -17.22
CA TRP A 1012 19.82 32.79 -17.94
C TRP A 1012 18.67 33.81 -17.99
N ASP A 1013 17.98 33.91 -19.12
CA ASP A 1013 16.75 34.69 -19.25
C ASP A 1013 15.55 33.79 -18.93
N VAL A 1014 14.93 34.01 -17.77
CA VAL A 1014 13.82 33.19 -17.25
C VAL A 1014 12.48 33.79 -17.65
N VAL A 1015 11.52 32.95 -18.07
CA VAL A 1015 10.18 33.41 -18.49
C VAL A 1015 9.23 33.59 -17.30
N GLY A 1016 9.50 32.91 -16.18
CA GLY A 1016 8.63 32.82 -15.01
C GLY A 1016 7.71 31.60 -15.06
N CYS A 1017 6.88 31.41 -14.03
CA CYS A 1017 5.83 30.39 -13.96
C CYS A 1017 4.80 30.74 -12.87
N HIS A 1018 3.55 30.30 -13.04
CA HIS A 1018 2.44 30.58 -12.12
C HIS A 1018 1.87 29.31 -11.46
N GLY A 1019 2.22 28.13 -11.96
CA GLY A 1019 1.79 26.84 -11.44
C GLY A 1019 2.57 25.66 -12.02
N GLY A 1020 2.22 24.46 -11.55
CA GLY A 1020 2.87 23.23 -12.00
C GLY A 1020 4.22 23.00 -11.33
N ILE A 1021 5.13 22.32 -12.03
CA ILE A 1021 6.41 21.86 -11.47
C ILE A 1021 7.63 22.28 -12.29
N SER A 1022 7.44 23.02 -13.38
CA SER A 1022 8.52 23.38 -14.30
C SER A 1022 8.46 24.82 -14.79
N MET A 1023 9.60 25.32 -15.26
CA MET A 1023 9.72 26.62 -15.92
C MET A 1023 10.72 26.56 -17.07
N LEU A 1024 10.68 27.59 -17.93
CA LEU A 1024 11.57 27.74 -19.07
C LEU A 1024 12.59 28.86 -18.86
N ALA A 1025 13.82 28.61 -19.29
CA ALA A 1025 14.88 29.62 -19.30
C ALA A 1025 15.80 29.46 -20.51
N LYS A 1026 16.30 30.59 -21.01
CA LYS A 1026 17.24 30.66 -22.14
C LYS A 1026 18.67 30.95 -21.63
N PRO A 1027 19.70 30.19 -22.04
CA PRO A 1027 21.07 30.36 -21.54
C PRO A 1027 21.82 31.50 -22.25
N THR A 1028 21.27 32.70 -22.23
CA THR A 1028 21.73 33.83 -23.05
C THR A 1028 23.20 34.18 -22.85
N ALA A 1029 23.73 34.10 -21.62
CA ALA A 1029 25.15 34.38 -21.35
C ALA A 1029 26.12 33.31 -21.88
N TYR A 1030 25.63 32.10 -22.16
CA TYR A 1030 26.44 30.93 -22.54
C TYR A 1030 26.47 30.70 -24.05
N ILE A 1031 25.43 31.10 -24.79
CA ILE A 1031 25.33 30.87 -26.23
C ILE A 1031 26.53 31.50 -26.95
N GLY A 1032 27.20 30.70 -27.79
CA GLY A 1032 28.37 31.13 -28.55
C GLY A 1032 29.71 31.03 -27.79
N LYS A 1033 29.70 30.64 -26.51
CA LYS A 1033 30.94 30.41 -25.73
C LYS A 1033 31.53 29.04 -26.06
N LEU A 1034 32.86 28.97 -26.17
CA LEU A 1034 33.57 27.70 -26.29
C LEU A 1034 33.68 27.04 -24.92
N PHE A 1035 33.32 25.76 -24.82
CA PHE A 1035 33.40 25.00 -23.57
C PHE A 1035 34.07 23.65 -23.79
N ARG A 1036 34.93 23.24 -22.86
CA ARG A 1036 35.70 21.98 -22.91
C ARG A 1036 35.77 21.33 -21.54
N VAL A 1037 35.11 20.19 -21.37
CA VAL A 1037 35.10 19.37 -20.14
C VAL A 1037 34.82 17.91 -20.49
N ASN A 1038 35.50 16.94 -19.86
CA ASN A 1038 35.14 15.51 -19.89
C ASN A 1038 34.78 14.97 -21.29
N CYS A 1039 35.70 15.12 -22.26
CA CYS A 1039 35.53 14.69 -23.66
C CYS A 1039 34.38 15.39 -24.42
N PHE A 1040 33.79 16.46 -23.87
CA PHE A 1040 32.94 17.40 -24.58
C PHE A 1040 33.78 18.62 -25.00
N GLU A 1041 33.69 18.97 -26.27
CA GLU A 1041 34.29 20.17 -26.84
C GLU A 1041 33.31 20.76 -27.86
N GLY A 1042 32.93 22.02 -27.67
CA GLY A 1042 32.08 22.69 -28.64
C GLY A 1042 31.66 24.09 -28.22
N THR A 1043 31.09 24.81 -29.17
CA THR A 1043 30.41 26.08 -28.92
C THR A 1043 29.03 25.82 -28.34
N LEU A 1044 28.76 26.38 -27.17
CA LEU A 1044 27.49 26.17 -26.46
C LEU A 1044 26.31 26.79 -27.22
N ASN A 1045 25.20 26.06 -27.26
CA ASN A 1045 23.91 26.45 -27.82
C ASN A 1045 22.76 25.79 -27.02
N GLY A 1046 21.50 26.08 -27.38
CA GLY A 1046 20.33 25.53 -26.70
C GLY A 1046 20.23 23.99 -26.65
N CYS A 1047 20.81 23.30 -27.63
CA CYS A 1047 20.71 21.84 -27.75
C CYS A 1047 21.81 21.14 -26.93
N ASN A 1048 23.07 21.60 -27.04
CA ASN A 1048 24.22 20.92 -26.43
C ASN A 1048 24.50 21.34 -24.98
N ILE A 1049 23.83 22.39 -24.48
CA ILE A 1049 24.02 22.85 -23.09
C ILE A 1049 23.57 21.83 -22.06
N ARG A 1050 22.56 20.99 -22.37
CA ARG A 1050 22.16 19.86 -21.53
C ARG A 1050 23.35 18.94 -21.26
N GLU A 1051 24.06 18.55 -22.31
CA GLU A 1051 25.21 17.64 -22.22
C GLU A 1051 26.39 18.30 -21.50
N ALA A 1052 26.65 19.57 -21.81
CA ALA A 1052 27.70 20.34 -21.14
C ALA A 1052 27.46 20.45 -19.63
N LEU A 1053 26.23 20.75 -19.22
CA LEU A 1053 25.83 20.88 -17.81
C LEU A 1053 25.91 19.53 -17.08
N LEU A 1054 25.39 18.48 -17.71
CA LEU A 1054 25.42 17.12 -17.17
C LEU A 1054 26.85 16.63 -16.94
N ARG A 1055 27.72 16.71 -17.96
CA ARG A 1055 29.10 16.20 -17.86
C ARG A 1055 29.98 16.99 -16.89
N SER A 1056 29.68 18.26 -16.67
CA SER A 1056 30.48 19.14 -15.82
C SER A 1056 30.03 19.17 -14.37
N THR A 1057 28.73 19.04 -14.12
CA THR A 1057 28.14 19.22 -12.77
C THR A 1057 27.28 18.05 -12.29
N GLY A 1058 26.92 17.11 -13.17
CA GLY A 1058 26.00 16.01 -12.87
C GLY A 1058 24.52 16.41 -12.87
N LEU A 1059 24.17 17.61 -13.33
CA LEU A 1059 22.79 18.10 -13.41
C LEU A 1059 22.19 17.87 -14.80
N CYS A 1060 21.07 17.15 -14.88
CA CYS A 1060 20.33 16.91 -16.11
C CYS A 1060 19.12 17.83 -16.22
N ILE A 1061 18.94 18.48 -17.38
CA ILE A 1061 17.81 19.35 -17.74
C ILE A 1061 17.27 18.94 -19.11
N SER A 1062 16.10 19.44 -19.53
CA SER A 1062 15.61 19.22 -20.91
C SER A 1062 16.09 20.35 -21.83
N SER A 1063 16.66 20.00 -22.99
CA SER A 1063 17.24 20.99 -23.91
C SER A 1063 16.18 21.63 -24.83
N SER A 1064 16.61 22.53 -25.72
CA SER A 1064 15.73 23.10 -26.76
C SER A 1064 15.20 22.06 -27.75
N THR A 1065 15.84 20.89 -27.88
CA THR A 1065 15.32 19.79 -28.72
C THR A 1065 14.06 19.18 -28.11
N TRP A 1066 14.05 18.98 -26.78
CA TRP A 1066 12.87 18.51 -26.05
C TRP A 1066 11.76 19.56 -25.99
N THR A 1067 12.06 20.83 -25.73
CA THR A 1067 11.02 21.88 -25.66
C THR A 1067 10.46 22.24 -27.04
N GLY A 1068 11.24 22.01 -28.10
CA GLY A 1068 10.95 22.46 -29.46
C GLY A 1068 11.09 23.98 -29.65
N ILE A 1069 11.43 24.73 -28.60
CA ILE A 1069 11.60 26.19 -28.65
C ILE A 1069 13.09 26.50 -28.77
N THR A 1070 13.47 27.26 -29.80
CA THR A 1070 14.86 27.66 -30.04
C THR A 1070 15.51 28.27 -28.80
N ASP A 1071 16.59 27.64 -28.35
CA ASP A 1071 17.40 28.03 -27.19
C ASP A 1071 16.74 27.97 -25.80
N TYR A 1072 15.48 27.57 -25.66
CA TYR A 1072 14.85 27.48 -24.33
C TYR A 1072 14.97 26.06 -23.76
N CYS A 1073 15.51 25.97 -22.55
CA CYS A 1073 15.60 24.73 -21.78
C CYS A 1073 14.52 24.69 -20.69
N ARG A 1074 14.11 23.48 -20.29
CA ARG A 1074 13.16 23.28 -19.18
C ARG A 1074 13.88 22.83 -17.91
N PHE A 1075 13.45 23.41 -16.79
CA PHE A 1075 13.87 23.05 -15.44
C PHE A 1075 12.66 22.60 -14.61
N ASN A 1076 12.64 21.36 -14.15
CA ASN A 1076 11.69 20.88 -13.12
C ASN A 1076 12.24 21.21 -11.71
N PHE A 1077 11.42 21.85 -10.87
CA PHE A 1077 11.79 22.26 -9.50
C PHE A 1077 11.09 21.47 -8.38
N ALA A 1078 10.29 20.46 -8.71
CA ALA A 1078 9.65 19.57 -7.75
C ALA A 1078 10.58 18.43 -7.29
N LEU A 1079 11.75 18.77 -6.72
CA LEU A 1079 12.78 17.82 -6.27
C LEU A 1079 12.68 17.44 -4.78
N GLU A 1080 13.49 16.51 -4.27
CA GLU A 1080 13.71 16.42 -2.83
C GLU A 1080 14.44 17.69 -2.33
N SER A 1081 14.22 18.13 -1.09
CA SER A 1081 14.84 19.38 -0.59
C SER A 1081 16.38 19.37 -0.63
N GLY A 1082 17.00 18.21 -0.38
CA GLY A 1082 18.45 18.04 -0.50
C GLY A 1082 18.94 18.14 -1.95
N GLU A 1083 18.25 17.47 -2.88
CA GLU A 1083 18.57 17.50 -4.31
C GLU A 1083 18.32 18.88 -4.94
N PHE A 1084 17.24 19.57 -4.55
CA PHE A 1084 16.97 20.93 -5.01
C PHE A 1084 18.12 21.89 -4.67
N LYS A 1085 18.62 21.82 -3.44
CA LYS A 1085 19.78 22.63 -3.02
C LYS A 1085 21.01 22.30 -3.85
N ARG A 1086 21.33 21.01 -4.01
CA ARG A 1086 22.44 20.55 -4.87
C ARG A 1086 22.29 21.02 -6.32
N ALA A 1087 21.07 21.03 -6.86
CA ALA A 1087 20.79 21.53 -8.21
C ALA A 1087 21.14 23.02 -8.35
N MET A 1088 20.79 23.86 -7.36
CA MET A 1088 21.16 25.28 -7.36
C MET A 1088 22.69 25.47 -7.33
N ASP A 1089 23.38 24.67 -6.52
CA ASP A 1089 24.84 24.68 -6.45
C ASP A 1089 25.47 24.27 -7.80
N CYS A 1090 24.91 23.26 -8.48
CA CYS A 1090 25.35 22.85 -9.80
C CYS A 1090 25.16 23.96 -10.85
N ILE A 1091 24.02 24.65 -10.87
CA ILE A 1091 23.77 25.79 -11.78
C ILE A 1091 24.81 26.91 -11.54
N THR A 1092 25.08 27.22 -10.27
CA THR A 1092 26.07 28.24 -9.90
C THR A 1092 27.49 27.83 -10.30
N ARG A 1093 27.86 26.57 -10.07
CA ARG A 1093 29.16 26.02 -10.48
C ARG A 1093 29.34 26.02 -12.00
N PHE A 1094 28.29 25.73 -12.77
CA PHE A 1094 28.37 25.78 -14.22
C PHE A 1094 28.66 27.19 -14.74
N LYS A 1095 28.05 28.21 -14.12
CA LYS A 1095 28.38 29.62 -14.38
C LYS A 1095 29.87 29.89 -14.19
N GLU A 1096 30.45 29.46 -13.07
CA GLU A 1096 31.88 29.66 -12.78
C GLU A 1096 32.78 28.97 -13.80
N LEU A 1097 32.43 27.74 -14.22
CA LEU A 1097 33.21 26.98 -15.20
C LEU A 1097 33.21 27.61 -16.59
N VAL A 1098 32.10 28.22 -17.02
CA VAL A 1098 31.98 28.79 -18.38
C VAL A 1098 32.34 30.28 -18.41
N LEU A 1099 31.98 31.05 -17.38
CA LEU A 1099 32.09 32.51 -17.35
C LEU A 1099 33.17 33.03 -16.39
N GLY A 1100 33.68 32.21 -15.47
CA GLY A 1100 34.70 32.59 -14.49
C GLY A 1100 36.15 32.47 -14.97
N GLY A 1101 36.38 31.90 -16.16
CA GLY A 1101 37.71 31.66 -16.72
C GLY A 1101 38.34 32.84 -17.47
N SER A 1102 38.39 34.03 -16.85
CA SER A 1102 39.05 35.22 -17.44
C SER A 1102 40.01 35.89 -16.47
N ASP A 1103 41.00 35.15 -15.95
CA ASP A 1103 42.17 35.77 -15.28
C ASP A 1103 43.47 34.92 -15.29
N GLU A 1104 43.59 33.91 -16.16
CA GLU A 1104 44.89 33.30 -16.46
C GLU A 1104 45.06 33.12 -17.98
N SER A 1105 45.51 34.20 -18.64
CA SER A 1105 46.17 34.18 -19.95
C SER A 1105 47.45 35.01 -19.89
#